data_AF-A0A2V3PRH1-F1
#
_entry.id   AF-A0A2V3PRH1-F1
#
_cell.length_a   1.000
_cell.length_b   1.000
_cell.length_c   1.000
_cell.angle_alpha   90.00
_cell.angle_beta   90.00
_cell.angle_gamma   90.00
#
_symmetry.space_group_name_H-M   'P 1'
#
loop_
_entity.id
_entity.type
_entity.pdbx_description
1 polymer ?
#
loop_
_entity_poly.entity_id
_entity_poly.type
_entity_poly.pdbx_seq_one_letter_code
_entity_poly.pdbx_strand_id
1 'polypeptide(L)'
;MNIKEFADDFLENVFVNIEAGDSNQEDELTKDIIEYIKDCGEVFEPIICHYKQRGIKINAYDYNEESNTLDLFVTILKSGTGLQKTSDHDIEDAFKKICEFYKMAVSDKLISKIDESNEDAYELAQLIDEIKNQHQHVRFFVLTNGTVSSDILPECITDSRVSFEYNLWDMDRIYQQYSVRAGKEKIEIDFPTDYNHKLKCLKMDEVSDKVNVYLVIIPGIILAKIYGTYHQGLLEKNVRTFLQFKVKVNRGIKKTISEEPDMFLAYNNGISTIADSVEIESENNIAYITKINGWQIVNGGQTTASIYSTSLDKKIDLSNVFVQMKLSVIKETVNSNKIIPSISKYANSQTVVKDSDLSSNDEYHVKLETFSRKEWIPAQTGGKATSKWFYERTRGQYLDDQSQKNGAELKRFRIEYPSQNKFNKTDLAKYEMSWMQKPYDVSKGGEKIFKLFDDIIKNSNIEVDEIYYHHTIARAILFKEIDKHVNRKKLGGYKANMVSYIISLLSYKTQKKLDLDKIWEKQMLSENLFKIIDEIIPYVWEKINTPEKKGMNIGEWCKKIDCWNSITEKYFEIKGLEYEIKKESDDINENSQEYTLAEKKLVDDMSGVSPIIWFSISKWAKENNLMSPLDRKAAYNFGTATNRNLQLSFKQAKFAAKILRQAKELGFKDWSEK
;
A
#
# COMPACT_ATOMS: atom_id res chain seq x y z
N MET A 1 44.23 -18.51 -7.09
CA MET A 1 44.11 -18.57 -5.63
C MET A 1 43.32 -19.81 -5.31
N ASN A 2 43.96 -20.80 -4.72
CA ASN A 2 43.29 -21.97 -4.15
C ASN A 2 42.80 -21.66 -2.72
N ILE A 3 42.05 -22.56 -2.08
CA ILE A 3 41.49 -22.33 -0.75
C ILE A 3 42.55 -22.11 0.34
N LYS A 4 43.74 -22.73 0.23
CA LYS A 4 44.81 -22.55 1.22
C LYS A 4 45.40 -21.15 1.13
N GLU A 5 45.74 -20.71 -0.08
CA GLU A 5 46.20 -19.34 -0.36
C GLU A 5 45.13 -18.31 0.08
N PHE A 6 43.85 -18.58 -0.19
CA PHE A 6 42.77 -17.72 0.28
C PHE A 6 42.70 -17.63 1.79
N ALA A 7 42.80 -18.76 2.50
CA ALA A 7 42.70 -18.80 3.94
C ALA A 7 43.87 -18.06 4.61
N ASP A 8 45.07 -18.18 4.05
CA ASP A 8 46.24 -17.45 4.53
C ASP A 8 46.08 -15.94 4.30
N ASP A 9 45.72 -15.51 3.08
CA ASP A 9 45.44 -14.10 2.75
C ASP A 9 44.29 -13.52 3.62
N PHE A 10 43.24 -14.32 3.85
CA PHE A 10 42.09 -13.92 4.66
C PHE A 10 42.50 -13.66 6.11
N LEU A 11 43.31 -14.55 6.70
CA LEU A 11 43.79 -14.37 8.08
C LEU A 11 44.83 -13.24 8.19
N GLU A 12 45.70 -13.05 7.19
CA GLU A 12 46.60 -11.90 7.16
C GLU A 12 45.84 -10.58 7.17
N ASN A 13 44.75 -10.46 6.40
CA ASN A 13 43.90 -9.27 6.41
C ASN A 13 43.25 -9.04 7.79
N VAL A 14 42.76 -10.11 8.44
CA VAL A 14 42.25 -10.03 9.83
C VAL A 14 43.34 -9.50 10.77
N PHE A 15 44.60 -9.99 10.66
CA PHE A 15 45.71 -9.51 11.49
C PHE A 15 46.04 -8.04 11.25
N VAL A 16 46.06 -7.58 9.99
CA VAL A 16 46.28 -6.18 9.65
C VAL A 16 45.19 -5.28 10.23
N ASN A 17 43.93 -5.72 10.21
CA ASN A 17 42.81 -4.97 10.78
C ASN A 17 42.89 -4.87 12.32
N ILE A 18 43.39 -5.92 12.99
CA ILE A 18 43.66 -5.90 14.44
C ILE A 18 44.76 -4.88 14.78
N GLU A 19 45.85 -4.83 14.00
CA GLU A 19 46.94 -3.87 14.25
C GLU A 19 46.50 -2.40 14.04
N ALA A 20 45.48 -2.18 13.20
CA ALA A 20 44.93 -0.87 12.90
C ALA A 20 43.82 -0.41 13.87
N GLY A 21 43.29 -1.31 14.73
CA GLY A 21 42.15 -1.07 15.61
C GLY A 21 42.37 -1.52 17.06
N ASP A 22 41.37 -1.31 17.92
CA ASP A 22 41.36 -1.69 19.34
C ASP A 22 40.47 -2.93 19.61
N SER A 23 40.27 -3.79 18.61
CA SER A 23 39.37 -4.96 18.65
C SER A 23 40.12 -6.28 18.86
N ASN A 24 39.43 -7.28 19.41
CA ASN A 24 40.03 -8.61 19.59
C ASN A 24 39.97 -9.42 18.28
N GLN A 25 40.86 -10.42 18.17
CA GLN A 25 41.01 -11.25 16.97
C GLN A 25 39.73 -12.00 16.56
N GLU A 26 38.91 -12.37 17.55
CA GLU A 26 37.68 -13.11 17.29
C GLU A 26 36.59 -12.21 16.69
N ASP A 27 36.54 -10.94 17.10
CA ASP A 27 35.59 -9.95 16.61
C ASP A 27 35.93 -9.49 15.19
N GLU A 28 37.22 -9.27 14.88
CA GLU A 28 37.64 -8.97 13.49
C GLU A 28 37.35 -10.14 12.55
N LEU A 29 37.63 -11.38 12.98
CA LEU A 29 37.23 -12.56 12.21
C LEU A 29 35.71 -12.62 12.00
N THR A 30 34.93 -12.28 13.03
CA THR A 30 33.47 -12.23 12.95
C THR A 30 33.01 -11.20 11.93
N LYS A 31 33.57 -9.98 11.95
CA LYS A 31 33.26 -8.90 11.00
C LYS A 31 33.56 -9.31 9.56
N ASP A 32 34.77 -9.83 9.33
CA ASP A 32 35.20 -10.18 7.98
C ASP A 32 34.36 -11.32 7.38
N ILE A 33 33.99 -12.33 8.18
CA ILE A 33 33.07 -13.38 7.72
C ILE A 33 31.68 -12.78 7.46
N ILE A 34 31.16 -11.95 8.37
CA ILE A 34 29.84 -11.29 8.23
C ILE A 34 29.73 -10.48 6.94
N GLU A 35 30.80 -9.83 6.47
CA GLU A 35 30.79 -9.13 5.18
C GLU A 35 30.47 -10.08 4.00
N TYR A 36 30.96 -11.33 4.03
CA TYR A 36 30.57 -12.33 3.03
C TYR A 36 29.11 -12.78 3.21
N ILE A 37 28.61 -12.88 4.44
CA ILE A 37 27.20 -13.21 4.73
C ILE A 37 26.27 -12.10 4.23
N LYS A 38 26.65 -10.84 4.45
CA LYS A 38 25.95 -9.64 3.93
C LYS A 38 25.95 -9.60 2.41
N ASP A 39 27.06 -9.94 1.77
CA ASP A 39 27.16 -10.04 0.30
C ASP A 39 26.22 -11.12 -0.28
N CYS A 40 25.95 -12.18 0.49
CA CYS A 40 24.95 -13.20 0.16
C CYS A 40 23.51 -12.75 0.43
N GLY A 41 23.36 -11.61 1.12
CA GLY A 41 22.09 -11.07 1.59
C GLY A 41 21.31 -12.00 2.50
N GLU A 42 22.03 -12.88 3.21
CA GLU A 42 21.45 -13.70 4.26
C GLU A 42 21.11 -12.83 5.48
N VAL A 43 21.86 -11.74 5.70
CA VAL A 43 21.77 -10.83 6.87
C VAL A 43 21.89 -9.38 6.39
N PHE A 44 21.40 -8.41 7.18
CA PHE A 44 21.35 -7.00 6.75
C PHE A 44 22.55 -6.19 7.28
N GLU A 45 22.54 -5.89 8.57
CA GLU A 45 23.59 -5.10 9.21
C GLU A 45 23.83 -5.62 10.63
N PRO A 46 24.44 -6.81 10.76
CA PRO A 46 24.69 -7.41 12.07
C PRO A 46 25.55 -6.50 12.95
N ILE A 47 25.17 -6.39 14.21
CA ILE A 47 25.86 -5.63 15.25
C ILE A 47 26.79 -6.58 15.98
N ILE A 48 28.06 -6.20 16.10
CA ILE A 48 29.04 -6.95 16.90
C ILE A 48 28.64 -6.85 18.37
N CYS A 49 28.58 -8.00 19.04
CA CYS A 49 28.15 -8.13 20.42
C CYS A 49 28.99 -9.23 21.07
N HIS A 50 30.13 -8.85 21.63
CA HIS A 50 31.03 -9.80 22.28
C HIS A 50 30.58 -10.07 23.72
N TYR A 51 30.08 -11.28 23.98
CA TYR A 51 29.78 -11.73 25.34
C TYR A 51 30.11 -13.20 25.55
N LYS A 52 30.87 -13.51 26.60
CA LYS A 52 31.33 -14.85 26.92
C LYS A 52 31.30 -15.11 28.42
N GLN A 53 30.57 -16.15 28.81
CA GLN A 53 30.55 -16.69 30.17
C GLN A 53 30.61 -18.22 30.13
N ARG A 54 30.76 -18.89 31.26
CA ARG A 54 30.75 -20.36 31.33
C ARG A 54 29.43 -20.91 30.75
N GLY A 55 29.53 -21.58 29.61
CA GLY A 55 28.40 -22.23 28.92
C GLY A 55 27.60 -21.32 27.98
N ILE A 56 28.00 -20.06 27.80
CA ILE A 56 27.27 -19.06 27.00
C ILE A 56 28.28 -18.25 26.18
N LYS A 57 27.96 -18.02 24.90
CA LYS A 57 28.79 -17.23 24.00
C LYS A 57 27.95 -16.58 22.92
N ILE A 58 28.28 -15.34 22.56
CA ILE A 58 27.78 -14.62 21.40
C ILE A 58 28.84 -13.64 20.90
N ASN A 59 28.89 -13.42 19.58
CA ASN A 59 29.83 -12.53 18.91
C ASN A 59 29.15 -11.43 18.10
N ALA A 60 27.94 -11.68 17.59
CA ALA A 60 27.14 -10.69 16.89
C ALA A 60 25.66 -11.07 16.94
N TYR A 61 24.80 -10.14 16.56
CA TYR A 61 23.38 -10.38 16.30
C TYR A 61 22.85 -9.48 15.17
N ASP A 62 21.74 -9.88 14.56
CA ASP A 62 20.94 -9.04 13.66
C ASP A 62 19.46 -9.30 13.97
N TYR A 63 18.62 -8.28 13.84
CA TYR A 63 17.18 -8.43 14.02
C TYR A 63 16.41 -7.70 12.95
N ASN A 64 15.60 -8.48 12.22
CA ASN A 64 14.69 -7.97 11.22
C ASN A 64 13.27 -7.89 11.79
N GLU A 65 12.86 -6.69 12.17
CA GLU A 65 11.51 -6.40 12.70
C GLU A 65 10.39 -6.78 11.70
N GLU A 66 10.66 -6.72 10.39
CA GLU A 66 9.65 -6.94 9.35
C GLU A 66 9.37 -8.43 9.09
N SER A 67 10.40 -9.29 9.19
CA SER A 67 10.28 -10.75 9.10
C SER A 67 10.17 -11.45 10.46
N ASN A 68 10.31 -10.69 11.56
CA ASN A 68 10.44 -11.19 12.93
C ASN A 68 11.52 -12.29 13.04
N THR A 69 12.67 -12.02 12.39
CA THR A 69 13.82 -12.93 12.35
C THR A 69 14.94 -12.39 13.23
N LEU A 70 15.40 -13.20 14.17
CA LEU A 70 16.55 -12.91 15.02
C LEU A 70 17.72 -13.81 14.60
N ASP A 71 18.83 -13.20 14.19
CA ASP A 71 20.06 -13.88 13.83
C ASP A 71 21.08 -13.72 14.95
N LEU A 72 21.62 -14.84 15.42
CA LEU A 72 22.62 -14.85 16.48
C LEU A 72 23.89 -15.53 15.95
N PHE A 73 25.05 -14.93 16.20
CA PHE A 73 26.33 -15.43 15.66
C PHE A 73 27.30 -15.81 16.77
N VAL A 74 27.98 -16.94 16.60
CA VAL A 74 29.13 -17.36 17.41
C VAL A 74 30.28 -17.76 16.51
N THR A 75 31.48 -17.28 16.84
CA THR A 75 32.69 -17.52 16.06
C THR A 75 33.62 -18.49 16.76
N ILE A 76 34.19 -19.43 16.02
CA ILE A 76 35.22 -20.38 16.45
C ILE A 76 36.52 -20.00 15.75
N LEU A 77 37.42 -19.38 16.51
CA LEU A 77 38.76 -19.04 16.06
C LEU A 77 39.71 -20.24 16.24
N LYS A 78 40.37 -20.63 15.14
CA LYS A 78 41.51 -21.56 15.11
C LYS A 78 42.80 -20.75 15.04
N SER A 79 43.61 -20.85 16.09
CA SER A 79 44.81 -20.01 16.29
C SER A 79 46.11 -20.59 15.73
N GLY A 80 46.08 -21.78 15.12
CA GLY A 80 47.29 -22.34 14.52
C GLY A 80 47.51 -21.88 13.09
N THR A 81 48.68 -22.19 12.53
CA THR A 81 49.08 -21.76 11.18
C THR A 81 48.43 -22.60 10.08
N GLY A 82 48.05 -21.95 8.99
CA GLY A 82 47.42 -22.56 7.82
C GLY A 82 45.98 -23.04 8.04
N LEU A 83 45.34 -23.51 6.98
CA LEU A 83 43.96 -24.00 6.99
C LEU A 83 43.80 -25.23 7.90
N GLN A 84 43.01 -25.08 8.98
CA GLN A 84 42.79 -26.11 10.00
C GLN A 84 41.42 -26.77 9.86
N LYS A 85 41.23 -27.92 10.51
CA LYS A 85 39.91 -28.52 10.70
C LYS A 85 39.28 -28.06 12.01
N THR A 86 37.99 -27.73 11.97
CA THR A 86 37.17 -27.52 13.16
C THR A 86 36.44 -28.82 13.49
N SER A 87 36.56 -29.26 14.74
CA SER A 87 35.99 -30.55 15.16
C SER A 87 34.49 -30.46 15.34
N ASP A 88 33.78 -31.56 15.07
CA ASP A 88 32.33 -31.66 15.25
C ASP A 88 31.91 -31.27 16.67
N HIS A 89 32.73 -31.65 17.67
CA HIS A 89 32.52 -31.27 19.06
C HIS A 89 32.56 -29.75 19.30
N ASP A 90 33.49 -29.03 18.65
CA ASP A 90 33.57 -27.56 18.77
C ASP A 90 32.34 -26.88 18.15
N ILE A 91 31.83 -27.42 17.04
CA ILE A 91 30.64 -26.92 16.35
C ILE A 91 29.39 -27.13 17.21
N GLU A 92 29.20 -28.35 17.73
CA GLU A 92 28.09 -28.67 18.63
C GLU A 92 28.13 -27.83 19.91
N ASP A 93 29.31 -27.64 20.50
CA ASP A 93 29.49 -26.81 21.68
C ASP A 93 29.21 -25.33 21.39
N ALA A 94 29.59 -24.81 20.21
CA ALA A 94 29.25 -23.46 19.78
C ALA A 94 27.74 -23.26 19.62
N PHE A 95 27.05 -24.16 18.91
CA PHE A 95 25.59 -24.13 18.79
C PHE A 95 24.90 -24.24 20.15
N LYS A 96 25.42 -25.08 21.05
CA LYS A 96 24.90 -25.22 22.41
C LYS A 96 25.04 -23.92 23.20
N LYS A 97 26.21 -23.26 23.14
CA LYS A 97 26.48 -22.00 23.86
C LYS A 97 25.59 -20.85 23.40
N ILE A 98 25.34 -20.73 22.10
CA ILE A 98 24.46 -19.68 21.56
C ILE A 98 22.98 -19.95 21.84
N CYS A 99 22.57 -21.23 21.79
CA CYS A 99 21.22 -21.63 22.20
C CYS A 99 20.99 -21.34 23.69
N GLU A 100 21.98 -21.57 24.54
CA GLU A 100 21.89 -21.30 25.98
C GLU A 100 21.82 -19.78 26.26
N PHE A 101 22.54 -18.95 25.48
CA PHE A 101 22.39 -17.49 25.51
C PHE A 101 20.92 -17.10 25.29
N TYR A 102 20.33 -17.55 24.18
CA TYR A 102 18.94 -17.25 23.83
C TYR A 102 17.96 -17.74 24.91
N LYS A 103 18.10 -18.99 25.39
CA LYS A 103 17.24 -19.55 26.45
C LYS A 103 17.31 -18.73 27.74
N MET A 104 18.51 -18.30 28.13
CA MET A 104 18.68 -17.50 29.33
C MET A 104 18.08 -16.09 29.17
N ALA A 105 18.22 -15.48 27.99
CA ALA A 105 17.60 -14.20 27.65
C ALA A 105 16.06 -14.27 27.73
N VAL A 106 15.44 -15.28 27.10
CA VAL A 106 13.98 -15.49 27.12
C VAL A 106 13.43 -15.72 28.53
N SER A 107 14.22 -16.34 29.42
CA SER A 107 13.82 -16.66 30.79
C SER A 107 14.05 -15.54 31.82
N ASP A 108 14.43 -14.33 31.39
CA ASP A 108 14.76 -13.15 32.21
C ASP A 108 15.94 -13.37 33.18
N LYS A 109 16.69 -14.47 33.02
CA LYS A 109 17.83 -14.84 33.88
C LYS A 109 19.15 -14.24 33.43
N LEU A 110 19.20 -13.66 32.23
CA LEU A 110 20.41 -13.14 31.62
C LEU A 110 20.64 -11.66 31.94
N ILE A 111 19.58 -10.83 31.90
CA ILE A 111 19.68 -9.38 32.15
C ILE A 111 20.33 -9.08 33.51
N SER A 112 20.04 -9.87 34.55
CA SER A 112 20.64 -9.70 35.88
C SER A 112 22.10 -10.20 36.00
N LYS A 113 22.66 -10.81 34.94
CA LYS A 113 24.01 -11.39 34.91
C LYS A 113 24.96 -10.68 33.94
N ILE A 114 24.41 -9.86 33.05
CA ILE A 114 25.21 -8.99 32.18
C ILE A 114 25.61 -7.77 32.99
N ASP A 115 26.89 -7.42 32.92
CA ASP A 115 27.41 -6.17 33.49
C ASP A 115 26.87 -5.00 32.67
N GLU A 116 26.36 -3.94 33.31
CA GLU A 116 25.83 -2.74 32.64
C GLU A 116 26.86 -2.07 31.71
N SER A 117 28.16 -2.36 31.89
CA SER A 117 29.24 -1.89 31.00
C SER A 117 29.31 -2.61 29.64
N ASN A 118 28.61 -3.73 29.45
CA ASN A 118 28.48 -4.40 28.15
C ASN A 118 27.14 -4.01 27.51
N GLU A 119 27.10 -2.80 26.96
CA GLU A 119 25.90 -2.16 26.39
C GLU A 119 25.25 -3.04 25.30
N ASP A 120 26.04 -3.59 24.36
CA ASP A 120 25.51 -4.40 23.24
C ASP A 120 24.82 -5.69 23.69
N ALA A 121 25.42 -6.42 24.65
CA ALA A 121 24.82 -7.66 25.16
C ALA A 121 23.56 -7.37 26.00
N TYR A 122 23.55 -6.24 26.72
CA TYR A 122 22.40 -5.80 27.49
C TYR A 122 21.24 -5.41 26.57
N GLU A 123 21.50 -4.63 25.52
CA GLU A 123 20.52 -4.27 24.48
C GLU A 123 19.94 -5.52 23.81
N LEU A 124 20.78 -6.49 23.42
CA LEU A 124 20.30 -7.74 22.83
C LEU A 124 19.41 -8.53 23.80
N ALA A 125 19.76 -8.58 25.08
CA ALA A 125 18.95 -9.28 26.08
C ALA A 125 17.57 -8.61 26.26
N GLN A 126 17.51 -7.26 26.24
CA GLN A 126 16.25 -6.51 26.25
C GLN A 126 15.44 -6.73 24.98
N LEU A 127 16.09 -6.71 23.81
CA LEU A 127 15.45 -6.99 22.53
C LEU A 127 14.76 -8.36 22.59
N ILE A 128 15.49 -9.42 22.96
CA ILE A 128 14.94 -10.77 23.08
C ILE A 128 13.75 -10.81 24.06
N ASP A 129 13.83 -10.09 25.18
CA ASP A 129 12.73 -9.98 26.15
C ASP A 129 11.48 -9.35 25.53
N GLU A 130 11.62 -8.24 24.80
CA GLU A 130 10.52 -7.56 24.12
C GLU A 130 9.83 -8.44 23.07
N ILE A 131 10.63 -9.20 22.31
CA ILE A 131 10.12 -10.00 21.20
C ILE A 131 9.62 -11.38 21.63
N LYS A 132 9.94 -11.90 22.83
CA LYS A 132 9.72 -13.31 23.25
C LYS A 132 8.30 -13.85 23.13
N ASN A 133 7.31 -12.96 23.13
CA ASN A 133 5.89 -13.31 23.02
C ASN A 133 5.35 -13.32 21.57
N GLN A 134 6.18 -13.01 20.58
CA GLN A 134 5.84 -12.98 19.15
C GLN A 134 6.21 -14.30 18.45
N HIS A 135 5.68 -14.57 17.25
CA HIS A 135 6.04 -15.76 16.47
C HIS A 135 7.41 -15.54 15.82
N GLN A 136 8.49 -16.02 16.44
CA GLN A 136 9.86 -15.74 16.00
C GLN A 136 10.44 -16.82 15.10
N HIS A 137 11.26 -16.38 14.14
CA HIS A 137 12.21 -17.24 13.48
C HIS A 137 13.61 -16.90 13.99
N VAL A 138 14.28 -17.82 14.66
CA VAL A 138 15.60 -17.58 15.25
C VAL A 138 16.64 -18.42 14.51
N ARG A 139 17.64 -17.77 13.92
CA ARG A 139 18.71 -18.45 13.18
C ARG A 139 20.01 -18.35 13.96
N PHE A 140 20.64 -19.49 14.21
CA PHE A 140 21.92 -19.57 14.88
C PHE A 140 23.02 -19.79 13.85
N PHE A 141 23.98 -18.89 13.80
CA PHE A 141 25.13 -18.95 12.91
C PHE A 141 26.38 -19.32 13.69
N VAL A 142 27.06 -20.40 13.27
CA VAL A 142 28.41 -20.72 13.72
C VAL A 142 29.39 -20.35 12.61
N LEU A 143 30.33 -19.48 12.93
CA LEU A 143 31.36 -18.99 12.01
C LEU A 143 32.70 -19.62 12.37
N THR A 144 33.52 -20.02 11.41
CA THR A 144 34.87 -20.52 11.70
C THR A 144 35.86 -20.27 10.57
N ASN A 145 37.11 -19.97 10.93
CA ASN A 145 38.24 -19.93 10.01
C ASN A 145 38.87 -21.33 9.75
N GLY A 146 38.19 -22.40 10.16
CA GLY A 146 38.55 -23.78 9.82
C GLY A 146 37.65 -24.36 8.73
N THR A 147 38.01 -25.54 8.24
CA THR A 147 37.15 -26.40 7.41
C THR A 147 36.38 -27.39 8.28
N VAL A 148 35.18 -27.76 7.86
CA VAL A 148 34.30 -28.67 8.60
C VAL A 148 33.98 -29.91 7.76
N SER A 149 33.61 -31.03 8.40
CA SER A 149 33.13 -32.22 7.68
C SER A 149 31.67 -32.06 7.25
N SER A 150 31.23 -32.79 6.22
CA SER A 150 30.04 -32.47 5.41
C SER A 150 28.67 -32.49 6.08
N ASP A 151 28.52 -32.99 7.33
CA ASP A 151 27.20 -33.38 7.89
C ASP A 151 27.01 -33.02 9.38
N ILE A 152 27.14 -31.74 9.77
CA ILE A 152 27.08 -31.31 11.20
C ILE A 152 26.07 -30.18 11.46
N LEU A 153 24.95 -30.14 10.73
CA LEU A 153 23.86 -29.22 11.07
C LEU A 153 22.85 -29.93 11.99
N PRO A 154 22.56 -29.39 13.18
CA PRO A 154 21.44 -29.87 13.99
C PRO A 154 20.13 -29.79 13.20
N GLU A 155 19.22 -30.74 13.42
CA GLU A 155 17.90 -30.69 12.79
C GLU A 155 17.15 -29.42 13.23
N CYS A 156 16.45 -28.77 12.29
CA CYS A 156 15.61 -27.62 12.59
C CYS A 156 14.50 -28.01 13.59
N ILE A 157 14.53 -27.40 14.77
CA ILE A 157 13.55 -27.61 15.83
C ILE A 157 12.44 -26.57 15.66
N THR A 158 11.19 -27.02 15.56
CA THR A 158 10.02 -26.15 15.53
C THR A 158 9.19 -26.42 16.79
N ASP A 159 9.14 -25.45 17.71
CA ASP A 159 8.12 -25.39 18.75
C ASP A 159 6.94 -24.55 18.25
N SER A 160 5.76 -24.76 18.80
CA SER A 160 4.47 -24.13 18.51
C SER A 160 4.46 -22.61 18.28
N ARG A 161 5.50 -21.86 18.70
CA ARG A 161 5.63 -20.40 18.52
C ARG A 161 7.00 -19.91 18.01
N VAL A 162 8.03 -20.77 17.94
CA VAL A 162 9.40 -20.38 17.54
C VAL A 162 10.00 -21.45 16.63
N SER A 163 10.56 -21.05 15.49
CA SER A 163 11.34 -21.92 14.61
C SER A 163 12.84 -21.62 14.73
N PHE A 164 13.63 -22.66 14.99
CA PHE A 164 15.08 -22.58 15.05
C PHE A 164 15.73 -23.09 13.78
N GLU A 165 16.61 -22.28 13.18
CA GLU A 165 17.46 -22.64 12.04
C GLU A 165 18.93 -22.62 12.46
N TYR A 166 19.72 -23.53 11.92
CA TYR A 166 21.15 -23.65 12.21
C TYR A 166 21.94 -23.46 10.93
N ASN A 167 22.87 -22.51 10.94
CA ASN A 167 23.70 -22.11 9.82
C ASN A 167 25.17 -22.25 10.19
N LEU A 168 25.95 -22.87 9.30
CA LEU A 168 27.39 -23.02 9.45
C LEU A 168 28.10 -22.28 8.31
N TRP A 169 29.07 -21.46 8.69
CA TRP A 169 29.96 -20.73 7.78
C TRP A 169 31.40 -21.11 8.09
N ASP A 170 31.92 -22.05 7.32
CA ASP A 170 33.30 -22.51 7.36
C ASP A 170 34.12 -21.92 6.19
N MET A 171 35.41 -22.19 6.17
CA MET A 171 36.30 -21.64 5.14
C MET A 171 35.97 -22.14 3.72
N ASP A 172 35.39 -23.33 3.58
CA ASP A 172 34.94 -23.85 2.28
C ASP A 172 33.78 -22.98 1.74
N ARG A 173 32.76 -22.72 2.56
CA ARG A 173 31.63 -21.87 2.19
C ARG A 173 32.07 -20.41 1.93
N ILE A 174 32.95 -19.85 2.76
CA ILE A 174 33.48 -18.49 2.55
C ILE A 174 34.24 -18.41 1.23
N TYR A 175 35.09 -19.40 0.93
CA TYR A 175 35.85 -19.45 -0.32
C TYR A 175 34.96 -19.61 -1.57
N GLN A 176 33.88 -20.38 -1.49
CA GLN A 176 32.87 -20.47 -2.55
C GLN A 176 32.27 -19.08 -2.83
N GLN A 177 31.89 -18.34 -1.79
CA GLN A 177 31.31 -17.00 -1.96
C GLN A 177 32.33 -15.99 -2.52
N TYR A 178 33.58 -16.05 -2.07
CA TYR A 178 34.67 -15.30 -2.67
C TYR A 178 34.82 -15.61 -4.17
N SER A 179 34.74 -16.88 -4.56
CA SER A 179 34.89 -17.35 -5.94
C SER A 179 33.75 -16.89 -6.85
N VAL A 180 32.51 -16.91 -6.34
CA VAL A 180 31.33 -16.33 -7.00
C VAL A 180 31.46 -14.81 -7.14
N ARG A 181 31.88 -14.11 -6.07
CA ARG A 181 32.10 -12.65 -6.08
C ARG A 181 33.16 -12.22 -7.10
N ALA A 182 34.23 -13.00 -7.22
CA ALA A 182 35.31 -12.80 -8.18
C ALA A 182 34.90 -13.17 -9.63
N GLY A 183 33.70 -13.72 -9.84
CA GLY A 183 33.22 -14.17 -11.16
C GLY A 183 33.98 -15.37 -11.71
N LYS A 184 34.68 -16.13 -10.84
CA LYS A 184 35.49 -17.29 -11.21
C LYS A 184 34.68 -18.58 -11.31
N GLU A 185 33.62 -18.71 -10.52
CA GLU A 185 32.65 -19.80 -10.62
C GLU A 185 31.32 -19.29 -11.19
N LYS A 186 30.86 -19.94 -12.27
CA LYS A 186 29.55 -19.68 -12.87
C LYS A 186 28.54 -20.63 -12.25
N ILE A 187 27.34 -20.13 -11.96
CA ILE A 187 26.25 -20.97 -11.46
C ILE A 187 25.88 -21.98 -12.55
N GLU A 188 26.05 -23.26 -12.23
CA GLU A 188 25.74 -24.39 -13.09
C GLU A 188 24.70 -25.24 -12.39
N ILE A 189 23.62 -25.57 -13.10
CA ILE A 189 22.52 -26.37 -12.56
C ILE A 189 22.23 -27.53 -13.49
N ASP A 190 22.33 -28.74 -12.94
CA ASP A 190 22.04 -29.99 -13.64
C ASP A 190 20.73 -30.57 -13.08
N PHE A 191 19.62 -30.34 -13.78
CA PHE A 191 18.29 -30.72 -13.27
C PHE A 191 18.12 -32.24 -13.05
N PRO A 192 18.60 -33.12 -13.95
CA PRO A 192 18.56 -34.55 -13.72
C PRO A 192 19.36 -34.98 -12.49
N THR A 193 20.56 -34.44 -12.30
CA THR A 193 21.48 -34.85 -11.23
C THR A 193 21.06 -34.26 -9.88
N ASP A 194 20.76 -32.96 -9.84
CA ASP A 194 20.52 -32.22 -8.60
C ASP A 194 19.08 -32.37 -8.09
N TYR A 195 18.13 -32.57 -9.01
CA TYR A 195 16.69 -32.52 -8.69
C TYR A 195 15.88 -33.70 -9.23
N ASN A 196 16.51 -34.66 -9.93
CA ASN A 196 15.82 -35.75 -10.62
C ASN A 196 14.64 -35.25 -11.48
N HIS A 197 14.90 -34.17 -12.22
CA HIS A 197 13.87 -33.47 -13.00
C HIS A 197 14.40 -32.99 -14.35
N LYS A 198 13.49 -32.71 -15.28
CA LYS A 198 13.79 -32.02 -16.54
C LYS A 198 12.76 -30.94 -16.78
N LEU A 199 13.18 -29.75 -17.20
CA LEU A 199 12.27 -28.62 -17.36
C LEU A 199 11.71 -28.59 -18.78
N LYS A 200 10.43 -28.95 -18.94
CA LYS A 200 9.72 -28.81 -20.22
C LYS A 200 9.76 -27.34 -20.68
N CYS A 201 10.16 -27.11 -21.92
CA CYS A 201 10.32 -25.76 -22.46
C CYS A 201 9.68 -25.60 -23.84
N LEU A 202 9.33 -24.36 -24.16
CA LEU A 202 9.01 -23.89 -25.51
C LEU A 202 10.17 -23.04 -25.99
N LYS A 203 10.87 -23.52 -27.03
CA LYS A 203 11.91 -22.77 -27.71
C LYS A 203 11.25 -21.88 -28.77
N MET A 204 11.60 -20.60 -28.77
CA MET A 204 11.24 -19.69 -29.85
C MET A 204 12.22 -19.89 -31.01
N ASP A 205 11.72 -19.92 -32.25
CA ASP A 205 12.57 -19.93 -33.45
C ASP A 205 13.50 -18.71 -33.47
N GLU A 206 14.58 -18.74 -34.25
CA GLU A 206 15.66 -17.75 -34.22
C GLU A 206 15.21 -16.33 -34.62
N VAL A 207 14.51 -15.63 -33.72
CA VAL A 207 13.97 -14.28 -33.92
C VAL A 207 15.04 -13.21 -33.71
N SER A 208 16.19 -13.58 -33.12
CA SER A 208 17.27 -12.67 -32.81
C SER A 208 18.63 -13.31 -32.99
N ASP A 209 19.54 -12.57 -33.62
CA ASP A 209 20.96 -12.92 -33.72
C ASP A 209 21.71 -12.73 -32.39
N LYS A 210 21.04 -12.19 -31.36
CA LYS A 210 21.66 -11.87 -30.06
C LYS A 210 21.30 -12.81 -28.93
N VAL A 211 20.09 -13.36 -28.94
CA VAL A 211 19.55 -14.17 -27.84
C VAL A 211 18.66 -15.29 -28.37
N ASN A 212 18.72 -16.43 -27.70
CA ASN A 212 17.72 -17.49 -27.81
C ASN A 212 16.77 -17.38 -26.62
N VAL A 213 15.46 -17.49 -26.85
CA VAL A 213 14.45 -17.32 -25.79
C VAL A 213 13.67 -18.61 -25.59
N TYR A 214 13.53 -18.98 -24.32
CA TYR A 214 12.78 -20.15 -23.88
C TYR A 214 11.70 -19.73 -22.89
N LEU A 215 10.50 -20.32 -23.02
CA LEU A 215 9.45 -20.24 -22.01
C LEU A 215 9.35 -21.58 -21.28
N VAL A 216 9.33 -21.53 -19.97
CA VAL A 216 9.41 -22.70 -19.09
C VAL A 216 8.40 -22.52 -17.96
N ILE A 217 7.84 -23.62 -17.46
CA ILE A 217 7.11 -23.63 -16.19
C ILE A 217 7.99 -24.39 -15.20
N ILE A 218 8.52 -23.70 -14.20
CA ILE A 218 9.39 -24.29 -13.17
C ILE A 218 8.57 -24.60 -11.91
N PRO A 219 8.69 -25.81 -11.32
CA PRO A 219 8.09 -26.11 -10.03
C PRO A 219 8.66 -25.22 -8.92
N GLY A 220 7.79 -24.67 -8.07
CA GLY A 220 8.15 -23.81 -6.96
C GLY A 220 9.10 -24.49 -5.97
N ILE A 221 8.93 -25.79 -5.74
CA ILE A 221 9.82 -26.60 -4.90
C ILE A 221 11.26 -26.65 -5.43
N ILE A 222 11.45 -26.75 -6.76
CA ILE A 222 12.78 -26.77 -7.38
C ILE A 222 13.39 -25.37 -7.32
N LEU A 223 12.60 -24.35 -7.67
CA LEU A 223 13.05 -22.95 -7.60
C LEU A 223 13.46 -22.54 -6.17
N ALA A 224 12.72 -23.00 -5.15
CA ALA A 224 13.06 -22.80 -3.74
C ALA A 224 14.42 -23.42 -3.39
N LYS A 225 14.65 -24.69 -3.77
CA LYS A 225 15.92 -25.39 -3.49
C LYS A 225 17.10 -24.70 -4.16
N ILE A 226 16.96 -24.34 -5.43
CA ILE A 226 18.02 -23.62 -6.15
C ILE A 226 18.34 -22.29 -5.46
N TYR A 227 17.31 -21.52 -5.09
CA TYR A 227 17.52 -20.28 -4.36
C TYR A 227 18.13 -20.51 -2.96
N GLY A 228 17.77 -21.59 -2.27
CA GLY A 228 18.39 -21.97 -1.00
C GLY A 228 19.86 -22.38 -1.12
N THR A 229 20.31 -22.84 -2.30
CA THR A 229 21.73 -23.13 -2.54
C THR A 229 22.50 -21.86 -2.89
N TYR A 230 22.02 -21.08 -3.86
CA TYR A 230 22.79 -19.97 -4.43
C TYR A 230 22.42 -18.59 -3.88
N HIS A 231 21.31 -18.46 -3.14
CA HIS A 231 20.81 -17.22 -2.51
C HIS A 231 20.87 -16.00 -3.45
N GLN A 232 21.35 -14.85 -2.98
CA GLN A 232 21.50 -13.67 -3.82
C GLN A 232 22.50 -13.89 -4.97
N GLY A 233 23.38 -14.88 -4.90
CA GLY A 233 24.24 -15.32 -6.00
C GLY A 233 23.46 -15.54 -7.30
N LEU A 234 22.26 -16.12 -7.21
CA LEU A 234 21.34 -16.36 -8.33
C LEU A 234 20.73 -15.09 -8.92
N LEU A 235 20.78 -13.97 -8.20
CA LEU A 235 20.19 -12.70 -8.61
C LEU A 235 21.23 -11.81 -9.29
N GLU A 236 20.82 -11.13 -10.36
CA GLU A 236 21.65 -10.10 -10.99
C GLU A 236 21.89 -8.93 -10.03
N LYS A 237 23.07 -8.28 -10.11
CA LYS A 237 23.49 -7.25 -9.15
C LYS A 237 22.46 -6.13 -9.00
N ASN A 238 21.82 -5.67 -10.08
CA ASN A 238 20.81 -4.60 -10.00
C ASN A 238 19.50 -5.06 -9.33
N VAL A 239 19.22 -6.37 -9.30
CA VAL A 239 18.06 -6.94 -8.61
C VAL A 239 18.30 -7.05 -7.10
N ARG A 240 19.54 -7.33 -6.68
CA ARG A 240 19.93 -7.44 -5.26
C ARG A 240 19.65 -6.15 -4.48
N THR A 241 20.06 -5.01 -5.05
CA THR A 241 19.78 -3.69 -4.46
C THR A 241 18.28 -3.37 -4.39
N PHE A 242 17.47 -3.95 -5.28
CA PHE A 242 16.02 -3.72 -5.34
C PHE A 242 15.23 -4.57 -4.33
N LEU A 243 15.77 -5.70 -3.87
CA LEU A 243 15.16 -6.52 -2.82
C LEU A 243 15.13 -5.81 -1.45
N GLN A 244 16.04 -4.86 -1.24
CA GLN A 244 16.15 -4.08 0.00
C GLN A 244 14.93 -3.16 0.24
N PHE A 245 13.95 -3.11 -0.67
CA PHE A 245 12.77 -2.26 -0.52
C PHE A 245 11.47 -2.95 -1.01
N LYS A 246 10.58 -3.32 -0.05
CA LYS A 246 9.08 -3.36 -0.08
C LYS A 246 8.46 -4.66 0.51
N VAL A 247 8.13 -4.62 1.80
CA VAL A 247 7.37 -5.63 2.58
C VAL A 247 6.00 -6.00 2.00
N LYS A 248 5.28 -5.03 1.42
CA LYS A 248 3.86 -5.21 1.08
C LYS A 248 3.62 -6.23 -0.04
N VAL A 249 4.55 -6.34 -1.00
CA VAL A 249 4.44 -7.28 -2.14
C VAL A 249 4.66 -8.72 -1.67
N ASN A 250 5.64 -8.94 -0.79
CA ASN A 250 6.01 -10.26 -0.26
C ASN A 250 4.86 -10.91 0.52
N ARG A 251 4.06 -10.13 1.27
CA ARG A 251 2.87 -10.65 1.98
C ARG A 251 1.82 -11.21 1.04
N GLY A 252 1.57 -10.55 -0.09
CA GLY A 252 0.59 -11.02 -1.08
C GLY A 252 1.02 -12.34 -1.72
N ILE A 253 2.30 -12.42 -2.14
CA ILE A 253 2.87 -13.63 -2.74
C ILE A 253 2.80 -14.80 -1.75
N LYS A 254 3.25 -14.59 -0.50
CA LYS A 254 3.17 -15.63 0.55
C LYS A 254 1.74 -16.09 0.80
N LYS A 255 0.79 -15.16 0.88
CA LYS A 255 -0.63 -15.48 1.06
C LYS A 255 -1.15 -16.38 -0.06
N THR A 256 -0.85 -16.06 -1.33
CA THR A 256 -1.25 -16.91 -2.46
C THR A 256 -0.62 -18.29 -2.38
N ILE A 257 0.67 -18.40 -2.05
CA ILE A 257 1.33 -19.70 -1.89
C ILE A 257 0.65 -20.54 -0.81
N SER A 258 0.23 -19.94 0.29
CA SER A 258 -0.39 -20.64 1.42
C SER A 258 -1.87 -20.97 1.21
N GLU A 259 -2.65 -20.07 0.60
CA GLU A 259 -4.11 -20.17 0.53
C GLU A 259 -4.62 -20.66 -0.84
N GLU A 260 -3.94 -20.32 -1.93
CA GLU A 260 -4.34 -20.63 -3.32
C GLU A 260 -3.12 -21.08 -4.18
N PRO A 261 -2.38 -22.14 -3.78
CA PRO A 261 -1.13 -22.54 -4.44
C PRO A 261 -1.31 -22.95 -5.91
N ASP A 262 -2.45 -23.58 -6.24
CA ASP A 262 -2.83 -23.99 -7.59
C ASP A 262 -3.08 -22.81 -8.54
N MET A 263 -3.50 -21.67 -8.00
CA MET A 263 -3.70 -20.42 -8.75
C MET A 263 -2.42 -19.59 -8.86
N PHE A 264 -1.32 -19.99 -8.21
CA PHE A 264 -0.10 -19.20 -8.16
C PHE A 264 0.46 -18.88 -9.56
N LEU A 265 0.45 -19.85 -10.48
CA LEU A 265 0.88 -19.64 -11.86
C LEU A 265 0.04 -18.60 -12.60
N ALA A 266 -1.25 -18.49 -12.27
CA ALA A 266 -2.16 -17.54 -12.90
C ALA A 266 -2.06 -16.12 -12.31
N TYR A 267 -1.83 -16.02 -10.99
CA TYR A 267 -1.73 -14.73 -10.31
C TYR A 267 -0.32 -14.12 -10.35
N ASN A 268 0.72 -14.95 -10.49
CA ASN A 268 2.10 -14.50 -10.54
C ASN A 268 2.57 -14.21 -11.96
N ASN A 269 3.30 -13.10 -12.15
CA ASN A 269 3.83 -12.71 -13.46
C ASN A 269 5.04 -13.54 -13.93
N GLY A 270 5.56 -14.42 -13.08
CA GLY A 270 6.73 -15.25 -13.37
C GLY A 270 8.07 -14.59 -13.04
N ILE A 271 9.14 -15.19 -13.55
CA ILE A 271 10.53 -14.73 -13.44
C ILE A 271 11.12 -14.53 -14.85
N SER A 272 11.90 -13.46 -15.02
CA SER A 272 12.72 -13.28 -16.22
C SER A 272 14.18 -13.51 -15.85
N THR A 273 14.84 -14.34 -16.63
CA THR A 273 16.19 -14.82 -16.34
C THR A 273 17.07 -14.81 -17.58
N ILE A 274 18.38 -14.86 -17.35
CA ILE A 274 19.42 -14.96 -18.38
C ILE A 274 20.32 -16.14 -18.07
N ALA A 275 20.96 -16.68 -19.10
CA ALA A 275 22.00 -17.69 -18.96
C ALA A 275 23.06 -17.53 -20.06
N ASP A 276 24.23 -18.07 -19.80
CA ASP A 276 25.31 -18.16 -20.77
C ASP A 276 25.03 -19.27 -21.79
N SER A 277 24.60 -20.44 -21.33
CA SER A 277 24.24 -21.56 -22.18
C SER A 277 23.21 -22.49 -21.52
N VAL A 278 22.56 -23.32 -22.35
CA VAL A 278 21.59 -24.32 -21.91
C VAL A 278 21.79 -25.61 -22.70
N GLU A 279 21.58 -26.75 -22.05
CA GLU A 279 21.50 -28.06 -22.70
C GLU A 279 20.04 -28.50 -22.81
N ILE A 280 19.68 -29.01 -23.99
CA ILE A 280 18.30 -29.35 -24.33
C ILE A 280 18.26 -30.77 -24.88
N GLU A 281 17.39 -31.57 -24.29
CA GLU A 281 17.01 -32.88 -24.82
C GLU A 281 15.62 -32.80 -25.45
N SER A 282 15.37 -33.63 -26.46
CA SER A 282 14.07 -33.74 -27.11
C SER A 282 13.53 -35.15 -26.95
N GLU A 283 12.37 -35.27 -26.31
CA GLU A 283 11.65 -36.53 -26.14
C GLU A 283 10.25 -36.38 -26.74
N ASN A 284 9.86 -37.25 -27.68
CA ASN A 284 8.55 -37.21 -28.34
C ASN A 284 8.17 -35.82 -28.91
N ASN A 285 9.13 -35.13 -29.55
CA ASN A 285 8.99 -33.74 -30.06
C ASN A 285 8.71 -32.67 -28.99
N ILE A 286 8.98 -32.96 -27.72
CA ILE A 286 8.91 -32.00 -26.62
C ILE A 286 10.35 -31.68 -26.19
N ALA A 287 10.68 -30.39 -26.10
CA ALA A 287 11.98 -29.93 -25.64
C ALA A 287 12.02 -29.85 -24.11
N TYR A 288 13.12 -30.30 -23.54
CA TYR A 288 13.40 -30.29 -22.11
C TYR A 288 14.77 -29.68 -21.86
N ILE A 289 14.84 -28.68 -20.99
CA ILE A 289 16.12 -28.17 -20.47
C ILE A 289 16.60 -29.13 -19.39
N THR A 290 17.81 -29.65 -19.58
CA THR A 290 18.49 -30.52 -18.62
C THR A 290 19.55 -29.77 -17.83
N LYS A 291 20.18 -28.75 -18.43
CA LYS A 291 21.24 -27.98 -17.78
C LYS A 291 21.17 -26.48 -18.11
N ILE A 292 21.49 -25.63 -17.14
CA ILE A 292 21.64 -24.18 -17.34
C ILE A 292 22.96 -23.72 -16.74
N ASN A 293 23.76 -22.99 -17.53
CA ASN A 293 25.05 -22.44 -17.13
C ASN A 293 25.00 -20.92 -17.05
N GLY A 294 25.62 -20.35 -16.02
CA GLY A 294 25.62 -18.91 -15.76
C GLY A 294 24.22 -18.35 -15.48
N TRP A 295 23.35 -19.11 -14.79
CA TRP A 295 21.96 -18.70 -14.59
C TRP A 295 21.84 -17.49 -13.67
N GLN A 296 21.10 -16.47 -14.09
CA GLN A 296 20.81 -15.29 -13.27
C GLN A 296 19.37 -14.80 -13.45
N ILE A 297 18.74 -14.40 -12.34
CA ILE A 297 17.41 -13.79 -12.31
C ILE A 297 17.55 -12.27 -12.41
N VAL A 298 16.95 -11.69 -13.46
CA VAL A 298 16.97 -10.24 -13.75
C VAL A 298 15.65 -9.55 -13.39
N ASN A 299 14.56 -10.31 -13.20
CA ASN A 299 13.30 -9.85 -12.65
C ASN A 299 12.57 -11.03 -11.97
N GLY A 300 11.90 -10.77 -10.84
CA GLY A 300 11.23 -11.80 -10.05
C GLY A 300 12.03 -12.29 -8.83
N GLY A 301 13.01 -11.52 -8.36
CA GLY A 301 13.74 -11.82 -7.11
C GLY A 301 12.80 -11.94 -5.90
N GLN A 302 11.79 -11.06 -5.79
CA GLN A 302 10.78 -11.12 -4.72
C GLN A 302 9.94 -12.40 -4.76
N THR A 303 9.48 -12.80 -5.95
CA THR A 303 8.77 -14.07 -6.15
C THR A 303 9.63 -15.24 -5.67
N THR A 304 10.87 -15.30 -6.13
CA THR A 304 11.81 -16.40 -5.83
C THR A 304 12.12 -16.49 -4.33
N ALA A 305 12.45 -15.36 -3.69
CA ALA A 305 12.71 -15.29 -2.26
C ALA A 305 11.45 -15.60 -1.42
N SER A 306 10.28 -15.15 -1.85
CA SER A 306 9.01 -15.45 -1.17
C SER A 306 8.67 -16.94 -1.23
N ILE A 307 8.91 -17.60 -2.37
CA ILE A 307 8.74 -19.06 -2.50
C ILE A 307 9.71 -19.79 -1.57
N TYR A 308 11.00 -19.41 -1.56
CA TYR A 308 12.00 -20.01 -0.67
C TYR A 308 11.64 -19.83 0.82
N SER A 309 11.42 -18.61 1.28
CA SER A 309 11.03 -18.34 2.68
C SER A 309 9.75 -19.05 3.11
N THR A 310 8.80 -19.23 2.19
CA THR A 310 7.57 -19.98 2.47
C THR A 310 7.85 -21.49 2.53
N SER A 311 8.82 -21.99 1.75
CA SER A 311 9.24 -23.40 1.78
C SER A 311 9.85 -23.85 3.13
N LEU A 312 10.34 -22.91 3.93
CA LEU A 312 10.90 -23.18 5.26
C LEU A 312 9.81 -23.56 6.29
N ASP A 313 8.55 -23.20 6.03
CA ASP A 313 7.43 -23.61 6.87
C ASP A 313 6.97 -25.02 6.48
N LYS A 314 7.24 -26.01 7.35
CA LYS A 314 6.87 -27.42 7.14
C LYS A 314 5.36 -27.66 6.97
N LYS A 315 4.50 -26.69 7.30
CA LYS A 315 3.04 -26.80 7.10
C LYS A 315 2.60 -26.46 5.68
N ILE A 316 3.46 -25.87 4.86
CA ILE A 316 3.10 -25.38 3.54
C ILE A 316 3.62 -26.34 2.47
N ASP A 317 2.72 -26.84 1.64
CA ASP A 317 3.06 -27.69 0.51
C ASP A 317 3.22 -26.88 -0.77
N LEU A 318 4.40 -26.98 -1.41
CA LEU A 318 4.71 -26.31 -2.68
C LEU A 318 4.44 -27.18 -3.92
N SER A 319 3.89 -28.39 -3.76
CA SER A 319 3.65 -29.34 -4.85
C SER A 319 2.83 -28.77 -6.01
N ASN A 320 1.90 -27.86 -5.72
CA ASN A 320 1.01 -27.22 -6.70
C ASN A 320 1.47 -25.81 -7.12
N VAL A 321 2.61 -25.33 -6.62
CA VAL A 321 3.12 -23.99 -6.94
C VAL A 321 3.99 -24.09 -8.19
N PHE A 322 3.60 -23.38 -9.24
CA PHE A 322 4.33 -23.32 -10.50
C PHE A 322 4.61 -21.88 -10.90
N VAL A 323 5.78 -21.63 -11.49
CA VAL A 323 6.22 -20.29 -11.89
C VAL A 323 6.55 -20.27 -13.38
N GLN A 324 6.01 -19.29 -14.10
CA GLN A 324 6.43 -19.03 -15.47
C GLN A 324 7.84 -18.46 -15.46
N MET A 325 8.76 -19.05 -16.23
CA MET A 325 10.10 -18.56 -16.43
C MET A 325 10.32 -18.21 -17.91
N LYS A 326 10.80 -16.99 -18.15
CA LYS A 326 11.34 -16.58 -19.46
C LYS A 326 12.86 -16.56 -19.37
N LEU A 327 13.52 -17.49 -20.06
CA LEU A 327 14.96 -17.64 -20.07
C LEU A 327 15.55 -17.10 -21.37
N SER A 328 16.44 -16.12 -21.27
CA SER A 328 17.16 -15.53 -22.42
C SER A 328 18.61 -15.97 -22.41
N VAL A 329 18.99 -16.83 -23.36
CA VAL A 329 20.37 -17.33 -23.51
C VAL A 329 21.13 -16.41 -24.44
N ILE A 330 22.22 -15.83 -23.96
CA ILE A 330 23.01 -14.85 -24.71
C ILE A 330 23.93 -15.60 -25.68
N LYS A 331 23.86 -15.28 -26.97
CA LYS A 331 24.75 -15.89 -27.97
C LYS A 331 26.18 -15.39 -27.76
N GLU A 332 27.17 -16.29 -27.85
CA GLU A 332 28.60 -16.00 -27.61
C GLU A 332 29.16 -14.87 -28.49
N THR A 333 28.54 -14.62 -29.65
CA THR A 333 28.93 -13.57 -30.60
C THR A 333 28.67 -12.16 -30.10
N VAL A 334 28.06 -11.97 -28.91
CA VAL A 334 27.58 -10.69 -28.43
C VAL A 334 28.16 -10.31 -27.07
N ASN A 335 28.51 -9.02 -26.93
CA ASN A 335 29.00 -8.47 -25.67
C ASN A 335 27.87 -8.43 -24.61
N SER A 336 27.91 -9.39 -23.69
CA SER A 336 26.95 -9.57 -22.59
C SER A 336 26.82 -8.34 -21.68
N ASN A 337 27.91 -7.58 -21.47
CA ASN A 337 27.93 -6.39 -20.60
C ASN A 337 27.01 -5.25 -21.07
N LYS A 338 26.59 -5.23 -22.34
CA LYS A 338 25.62 -4.24 -22.86
C LYS A 338 24.18 -4.73 -22.84
N ILE A 339 23.99 -6.04 -23.01
CA ILE A 339 22.65 -6.63 -23.16
C ILE A 339 22.02 -6.91 -21.80
N ILE A 340 22.77 -7.47 -20.86
CA ILE A 340 22.27 -7.85 -19.52
C ILE A 340 21.61 -6.64 -18.82
N PRO A 341 22.24 -5.45 -18.75
CA PRO A 341 21.61 -4.29 -18.12
C PRO A 341 20.34 -3.84 -18.84
N SER A 342 20.28 -3.99 -20.17
CA SER A 342 19.10 -3.62 -20.96
C SER A 342 17.94 -4.58 -20.70
N ILE A 343 18.20 -5.89 -20.72
CA ILE A 343 17.18 -6.91 -20.40
C ILE A 343 16.64 -6.66 -18.98
N SER A 344 17.53 -6.45 -18.00
CA SER A 344 17.15 -6.12 -16.63
C SER A 344 16.30 -4.85 -16.56
N LYS A 345 16.75 -3.74 -17.19
CA LYS A 345 15.99 -2.48 -17.23
C LYS A 345 14.58 -2.66 -17.78
N TYR A 346 14.43 -3.35 -18.91
CA TYR A 346 13.13 -3.49 -19.58
C TYR A 346 12.21 -4.53 -18.93
N ALA A 347 12.77 -5.57 -18.31
CA ALA A 347 11.99 -6.52 -17.51
C ALA A 347 11.39 -5.83 -16.27
N ASN A 348 12.09 -4.85 -15.72
CA ASN A 348 11.67 -4.09 -14.53
C ASN A 348 10.84 -2.83 -14.84
N SER A 349 10.69 -2.43 -16.12
CA SER A 349 10.02 -1.17 -16.49
C SER A 349 8.49 -1.23 -16.58
N GLN A 350 7.86 -2.36 -16.21
CA GLN A 350 6.40 -2.44 -16.15
C GLN A 350 5.86 -1.57 -15.01
N THR A 351 4.88 -0.70 -15.31
CA THR A 351 4.35 0.24 -14.32
C THR A 351 3.50 -0.52 -13.32
N VAL A 352 3.73 -0.29 -12.02
CA VAL A 352 2.91 -0.84 -10.94
C VAL A 352 1.46 -0.39 -11.11
N VAL A 353 0.54 -1.35 -11.24
CA VAL A 353 -0.91 -1.11 -11.18
C VAL A 353 -1.24 -0.66 -9.76
N LYS A 354 -1.85 0.51 -9.62
CA LYS A 354 -2.21 1.07 -8.32
C LYS A 354 -3.57 0.53 -7.87
N ASP A 355 -3.84 0.54 -6.57
CA ASP A 355 -5.16 0.20 -6.02
C ASP A 355 -6.25 1.08 -6.67
N SER A 356 -5.92 2.35 -6.92
CA SER A 356 -6.79 3.24 -7.69
C SER A 356 -7.03 2.77 -9.12
N ASP A 357 -6.11 2.09 -9.81
CA ASP A 357 -6.37 1.61 -11.18
C ASP A 357 -7.39 0.44 -11.21
N LEU A 358 -7.45 -0.38 -10.14
CA LEU A 358 -8.32 -1.57 -10.04
C LEU A 358 -9.81 -1.24 -9.83
N SER A 359 -10.11 -0.16 -9.11
CA SER A 359 -11.50 0.29 -8.83
C SER A 359 -12.15 1.01 -10.02
N SER A 360 -11.50 1.07 -11.18
CA SER A 360 -11.98 1.86 -12.31
C SER A 360 -13.40 1.47 -12.76
N ASN A 361 -13.84 0.23 -12.56
CA ASN A 361 -15.15 -0.24 -13.02
C ASN A 361 -16.26 -0.14 -11.96
N ASP A 362 -15.96 0.41 -10.77
CA ASP A 362 -16.94 0.54 -9.70
C ASP A 362 -18.05 1.54 -10.10
N GLU A 363 -19.32 1.21 -9.79
CA GLU A 363 -20.50 1.96 -10.25
C GLU A 363 -20.44 3.44 -9.88
N TYR A 364 -19.97 3.75 -8.67
CA TYR A 364 -19.75 5.11 -8.18
C TYR A 364 -18.89 5.93 -9.14
N HIS A 365 -17.74 5.38 -9.58
CA HIS A 365 -16.82 6.07 -10.46
C HIS A 365 -17.37 6.22 -11.88
N VAL A 366 -18.12 5.23 -12.36
CA VAL A 366 -18.80 5.27 -13.67
C VAL A 366 -19.90 6.35 -13.69
N LYS A 367 -20.72 6.44 -12.64
CA LYS A 367 -21.73 7.50 -12.51
C LYS A 367 -21.09 8.89 -12.46
N LEU A 368 -20.03 9.07 -11.68
CA LEU A 368 -19.33 10.36 -11.59
C LEU A 368 -18.70 10.77 -12.93
N GLU A 369 -18.12 9.83 -13.68
CA GLU A 369 -17.66 10.08 -15.05
C GLU A 369 -18.82 10.51 -15.94
N THR A 370 -19.96 9.82 -15.87
CA THR A 370 -21.14 10.11 -16.68
C THR A 370 -21.62 11.55 -16.47
N PHE A 371 -21.76 12.00 -15.21
CA PHE A 371 -22.08 13.40 -14.91
C PHE A 371 -21.00 14.36 -15.41
N SER A 372 -19.72 14.02 -15.26
CA SER A 372 -18.62 14.82 -15.81
C SER A 372 -18.67 14.99 -17.33
N ARG A 373 -19.15 14.00 -18.07
CA ARG A 373 -19.32 14.11 -19.54
C ARG A 373 -20.61 14.81 -19.94
N LYS A 374 -21.65 14.74 -19.10
CA LYS A 374 -22.99 15.28 -19.39
C LYS A 374 -23.15 16.74 -18.97
N GLU A 375 -22.75 17.09 -17.75
CA GLU A 375 -23.07 18.37 -17.13
C GLU A 375 -22.13 19.50 -17.58
N TRP A 376 -22.73 20.60 -18.03
CA TRP A 376 -22.01 21.78 -18.48
C TRP A 376 -21.77 22.75 -17.34
N ILE A 377 -20.63 23.43 -17.37
CA ILE A 377 -20.34 24.52 -16.44
C ILE A 377 -21.35 25.65 -16.66
N PRO A 378 -22.01 26.16 -15.59
CA PRO A 378 -22.93 27.29 -15.70
C PRO A 378 -22.27 28.53 -16.33
N ALA A 379 -22.94 29.13 -17.31
CA ALA A 379 -22.44 30.31 -17.99
C ALA A 379 -22.53 31.54 -17.08
N GLN A 380 -21.39 32.20 -16.80
CA GLN A 380 -21.32 33.37 -15.91
C GLN A 380 -21.93 34.64 -16.53
N THR A 381 -21.92 34.72 -17.85
CA THR A 381 -22.60 35.74 -18.65
C THR A 381 -23.59 35.01 -19.54
N GLY A 382 -24.78 35.56 -19.80
CA GLY A 382 -25.93 34.88 -20.42
C GLY A 382 -25.74 34.27 -21.83
N GLY A 383 -24.51 34.02 -22.27
CA GLY A 383 -24.17 33.16 -23.39
C GLY A 383 -24.25 31.66 -23.07
N LYS A 384 -23.81 30.85 -24.04
CA LYS A 384 -23.88 29.39 -23.98
C LYS A 384 -22.72 28.81 -23.18
N ALA A 385 -22.99 27.79 -22.36
CA ALA A 385 -21.94 27.01 -21.71
C ALA A 385 -21.03 26.32 -22.73
N THR A 386 -19.72 26.42 -22.54
CA THR A 386 -18.70 25.96 -23.50
C THR A 386 -17.74 24.91 -22.95
N SER A 387 -17.72 24.71 -21.64
CA SER A 387 -16.78 23.79 -20.97
C SER A 387 -17.45 22.94 -19.91
N LYS A 388 -16.77 21.85 -19.55
CA LYS A 388 -17.14 20.84 -18.57
C LYS A 388 -15.93 20.52 -17.71
N TRP A 389 -16.18 19.86 -16.59
CA TRP A 389 -15.12 19.21 -15.83
C TRP A 389 -14.82 17.84 -16.41
N PHE A 390 -13.56 17.41 -16.37
CA PHE A 390 -13.13 16.09 -16.82
C PHE A 390 -12.69 15.25 -15.62
N TYR A 391 -13.51 14.30 -15.22
CA TYR A 391 -13.13 13.26 -14.30
C TYR A 391 -12.36 12.16 -15.03
N GLU A 392 -11.11 11.92 -14.60
CA GLU A 392 -10.22 10.90 -15.12
C GLU A 392 -10.39 9.62 -14.26
N ARG A 393 -11.27 8.72 -14.71
CA ARG A 393 -11.58 7.46 -14.02
C ARG A 393 -10.47 6.44 -14.19
N THR A 394 -9.90 6.35 -15.39
CA THR A 394 -8.70 5.53 -15.66
C THR A 394 -7.51 6.47 -15.83
N ARG A 395 -6.38 6.12 -15.22
CA ARG A 395 -5.17 6.93 -15.31
C ARG A 395 -4.76 7.14 -16.77
N GLY A 396 -4.52 8.38 -17.17
CA GLY A 396 -4.11 8.74 -18.53
C GLY A 396 -5.25 8.94 -19.52
N GLN A 397 -6.50 8.63 -19.14
CA GLN A 397 -7.66 8.69 -20.04
C GLN A 397 -7.82 10.04 -20.75
N TYR A 398 -7.53 11.17 -20.07
CA TYR A 398 -7.60 12.50 -20.70
C TYR A 398 -6.57 12.67 -21.83
N LEU A 399 -5.35 12.15 -21.64
CA LEU A 399 -4.30 12.23 -22.66
C LEU A 399 -4.61 11.30 -23.82
N ASP A 400 -5.16 10.12 -23.55
CA ASP A 400 -5.59 9.18 -24.57
C ASP A 400 -6.72 9.78 -25.42
N ASP A 401 -7.77 10.30 -24.80
CA ASP A 401 -8.87 10.99 -25.48
C ASP A 401 -8.36 12.18 -26.30
N GLN A 402 -7.41 12.94 -25.76
CA GLN A 402 -6.79 14.06 -26.46
C GLN A 402 -5.97 13.60 -27.68
N SER A 403 -5.18 12.52 -27.54
CA SER A 403 -4.30 11.99 -28.58
C SER A 403 -5.06 11.45 -29.79
N GLN A 404 -6.31 11.03 -29.58
CA GLN A 404 -7.21 10.57 -30.63
C GLN A 404 -7.83 11.72 -31.44
N LYS A 405 -7.60 13.00 -31.07
CA LYS A 405 -8.16 14.18 -31.75
C LYS A 405 -7.09 14.98 -32.48
N ASN A 406 -7.42 15.46 -33.68
CA ASN A 406 -6.52 16.23 -34.53
C ASN A 406 -7.14 17.58 -34.94
N GLY A 407 -6.29 18.58 -35.23
CA GLY A 407 -6.71 19.85 -35.83
C GLY A 407 -7.83 20.59 -35.07
N ALA A 408 -8.99 20.76 -35.72
CA ALA A 408 -10.14 21.48 -35.16
C ALA A 408 -10.85 20.70 -34.03
N GLU A 409 -10.78 19.37 -34.03
CA GLU A 409 -11.36 18.55 -32.95
C GLU A 409 -10.54 18.68 -31.67
N LEU A 410 -9.22 18.69 -31.78
CA LEU A 410 -8.33 18.92 -30.64
C LEU A 410 -8.57 20.29 -30.00
N LYS A 411 -8.78 21.33 -30.82
CA LYS A 411 -9.14 22.67 -30.34
C LYS A 411 -10.48 22.66 -29.59
N ARG A 412 -11.51 22.02 -30.14
CA ARG A 412 -12.82 21.87 -29.49
C ARG A 412 -12.72 21.11 -28.18
N PHE A 413 -11.99 19.99 -28.15
CA PHE A 413 -11.77 19.20 -26.94
C PHE A 413 -11.10 20.02 -25.83
N ARG A 414 -10.09 20.83 -26.15
CA ARG A 414 -9.41 21.69 -25.15
C ARG A 414 -10.29 22.84 -24.62
N ILE A 415 -11.27 23.28 -25.41
CA ILE A 415 -12.28 24.25 -24.98
C ILE A 415 -13.32 23.55 -24.09
N GLU A 416 -13.81 22.38 -24.50
CA GLU A 416 -14.82 21.63 -23.76
C GLU A 416 -14.26 21.06 -22.45
N TYR A 417 -13.03 20.56 -22.44
CA TYR A 417 -12.36 20.00 -21.28
C TYR A 417 -11.02 20.70 -21.02
N PRO A 418 -11.03 21.91 -20.44
CA PRO A 418 -9.81 22.60 -20.09
C PRO A 418 -9.00 21.80 -19.06
N SER A 419 -7.67 21.79 -19.19
CA SER A 419 -6.80 21.00 -18.30
C SER A 419 -6.92 21.39 -16.82
N GLN A 420 -7.24 22.65 -16.53
CA GLN A 420 -7.48 23.14 -15.17
C GLN A 420 -8.75 22.58 -14.53
N ASN A 421 -9.72 22.10 -15.33
CA ASN A 421 -10.99 21.51 -14.87
C ASN A 421 -10.93 19.98 -14.89
N LYS A 422 -9.73 19.42 -14.78
CA LYS A 422 -9.50 17.98 -14.68
C LYS A 422 -9.21 17.54 -13.24
N PHE A 423 -9.66 16.35 -12.85
CA PHE A 423 -9.29 15.70 -11.60
C PHE A 423 -9.38 14.18 -11.73
N ASN A 424 -8.66 13.44 -10.89
CA ASN A 424 -8.66 11.97 -10.89
C ASN A 424 -9.22 11.39 -9.58
N LYS A 425 -9.22 10.07 -9.44
CA LYS A 425 -9.67 9.34 -8.23
C LYS A 425 -8.98 9.75 -6.94
N THR A 426 -7.65 9.95 -6.96
CA THR A 426 -6.90 10.35 -5.77
C THR A 426 -7.19 11.81 -5.39
N ASP A 427 -7.45 12.67 -6.37
CA ASP A 427 -7.86 14.06 -6.12
C ASP A 427 -9.26 14.11 -5.51
N LEU A 428 -10.21 13.36 -6.08
CA LEU A 428 -11.55 13.18 -5.53
C LEU A 428 -11.50 12.75 -4.05
N ALA A 429 -10.73 11.71 -3.74
CA ALA A 429 -10.58 11.23 -2.36
C ALA A 429 -10.03 12.32 -1.42
N LYS A 430 -9.09 13.16 -1.88
CA LYS A 430 -8.60 14.29 -1.06
C LYS A 430 -9.69 15.33 -0.83
N TYR A 431 -10.48 15.66 -1.85
CA TYR A 431 -11.55 16.65 -1.76
C TYR A 431 -12.60 16.21 -0.73
N GLU A 432 -13.10 14.98 -0.89
CA GLU A 432 -14.12 14.40 -0.02
C GLU A 432 -13.60 14.20 1.40
N MET A 433 -12.43 13.58 1.57
CA MET A 433 -11.91 13.28 2.91
C MET A 433 -11.49 14.53 3.69
N SER A 434 -11.02 15.59 3.00
CA SER A 434 -10.80 16.89 3.66
C SER A 434 -12.13 17.50 4.10
N TRP A 435 -13.17 17.43 3.26
CA TRP A 435 -14.51 17.91 3.63
C TRP A 435 -15.14 17.09 4.77
N MET A 436 -14.85 15.80 4.86
CA MET A 436 -15.23 14.91 5.96
C MET A 436 -14.42 15.16 7.25
N GLN A 437 -13.56 16.18 7.28
CA GLN A 437 -12.75 16.57 8.45
C GLN A 437 -11.73 15.51 8.85
N LYS A 438 -11.11 14.85 7.85
CA LYS A 438 -10.04 13.87 8.04
C LYS A 438 -8.69 14.33 7.46
N PRO A 439 -8.17 15.53 7.81
CA PRO A 439 -6.95 16.05 7.21
C PRO A 439 -5.70 15.24 7.57
N TYR A 440 -5.72 14.56 8.72
CA TYR A 440 -4.66 13.66 9.16
C TYR A 440 -4.56 12.39 8.32
N ASP A 441 -5.67 11.87 7.79
CA ASP A 441 -5.65 10.74 6.86
C ASP A 441 -5.19 11.18 5.47
N VAL A 442 -5.64 12.34 4.99
CA VAL A 442 -5.21 12.94 3.72
C VAL A 442 -3.68 13.16 3.71
N SER A 443 -3.13 13.56 4.86
CA SER A 443 -1.69 13.78 5.07
C SER A 443 -0.84 12.51 4.92
N LYS A 444 -1.44 11.31 4.87
CA LYS A 444 -0.73 10.03 4.68
C LYS A 444 -0.47 9.70 3.21
N GLY A 445 -0.99 10.48 2.26
CA GLY A 445 -0.72 10.36 0.82
C GLY A 445 -1.89 9.85 -0.03
N GLY A 446 -1.80 10.09 -1.35
CA GLY A 446 -2.90 9.96 -2.32
C GLY A 446 -3.50 8.55 -2.46
N GLU A 447 -2.68 7.49 -2.52
CA GLU A 447 -3.20 6.12 -2.66
C GLU A 447 -3.85 5.62 -1.37
N LYS A 448 -3.24 5.95 -0.22
CA LYS A 448 -3.76 5.52 1.08
C LYS A 448 -5.11 6.17 1.38
N ILE A 449 -5.25 7.46 1.05
CA ILE A 449 -6.53 8.15 1.21
C ILE A 449 -7.59 7.67 0.22
N PHE A 450 -7.18 7.34 -1.01
CA PHE A 450 -8.10 6.72 -1.99
C PHE A 450 -8.67 5.42 -1.44
N LYS A 451 -7.84 4.52 -0.92
CA LYS A 451 -8.31 3.26 -0.33
C LYS A 451 -9.31 3.47 0.81
N LEU A 452 -9.01 4.39 1.74
CA LEU A 452 -9.93 4.70 2.84
C LEU A 452 -11.26 5.27 2.35
N PHE A 453 -11.23 6.11 1.31
CA PHE A 453 -12.43 6.68 0.72
C PHE A 453 -13.25 5.62 -0.05
N ASP A 454 -12.57 4.73 -0.77
CA ASP A 454 -13.19 3.62 -1.48
C ASP A 454 -13.93 2.67 -0.51
N ASP A 455 -13.30 2.35 0.63
CA ASP A 455 -13.93 1.59 1.72
C ASP A 455 -15.18 2.31 2.26
N ILE A 456 -15.15 3.65 2.37
CA ILE A 456 -16.33 4.43 2.80
C ILE A 456 -17.45 4.34 1.75
N ILE A 457 -17.14 4.51 0.47
CA ILE A 457 -18.14 4.41 -0.62
C ILE A 457 -18.83 3.04 -0.59
N LYS A 458 -18.04 1.97 -0.48
CA LYS A 458 -18.54 0.59 -0.46
C LYS A 458 -19.43 0.30 0.74
N ASN A 459 -19.14 0.90 1.90
CA ASN A 459 -19.90 0.69 3.12
C ASN A 459 -21.11 1.62 3.28
N SER A 460 -21.14 2.76 2.57
CA SER A 460 -22.11 3.84 2.83
C SER A 460 -23.20 3.97 1.76
N ASN A 461 -23.22 3.12 0.72
CA ASN A 461 -24.17 3.17 -0.39
C ASN A 461 -24.39 4.61 -0.93
N ILE A 462 -23.30 5.35 -1.14
CA ILE A 462 -23.39 6.75 -1.61
C ILE A 462 -23.94 6.75 -3.04
N GLU A 463 -25.11 7.35 -3.23
CA GLU A 463 -25.69 7.54 -4.55
C GLU A 463 -25.10 8.80 -5.20
N VAL A 464 -24.52 8.63 -6.39
CA VAL A 464 -24.01 9.75 -7.19
C VAL A 464 -25.16 10.29 -8.04
N ASP A 465 -25.74 11.39 -7.60
CA ASP A 465 -26.73 12.18 -8.34
C ASP A 465 -26.13 13.52 -8.83
N GLU A 466 -26.98 14.35 -9.43
CA GLU A 466 -26.58 15.66 -9.97
C GLU A 466 -26.09 16.61 -8.88
N ILE A 467 -26.77 16.64 -7.73
CA ILE A 467 -26.41 17.52 -6.59
C ILE A 467 -25.07 17.09 -6.00
N TYR A 468 -24.89 15.78 -5.81
CA TYR A 468 -23.64 15.20 -5.34
C TYR A 468 -22.48 15.57 -6.27
N TYR A 469 -22.69 15.47 -7.59
CA TYR A 469 -21.69 15.86 -8.57
C TYR A 469 -21.37 17.36 -8.48
N HIS A 470 -22.37 18.24 -8.41
CA HIS A 470 -22.17 19.68 -8.26
C HIS A 470 -21.37 20.03 -7.00
N HIS A 471 -21.73 19.43 -5.87
CA HIS A 471 -21.02 19.64 -4.61
C HIS A 471 -19.59 19.08 -4.64
N THR A 472 -19.39 17.96 -5.32
CA THR A 472 -18.05 17.39 -5.56
C THR A 472 -17.17 18.39 -6.34
N ILE A 473 -17.71 19.00 -7.40
CA ILE A 473 -16.97 20.01 -8.16
C ILE A 473 -16.75 21.29 -7.34
N ALA A 474 -17.73 21.72 -6.55
CA ALA A 474 -17.57 22.86 -5.64
C ALA A 474 -16.41 22.62 -4.65
N ARG A 475 -16.31 21.41 -4.07
CA ARG A 475 -15.18 21.01 -3.23
C ARG A 475 -13.86 20.96 -4.02
N ALA A 476 -13.88 20.53 -5.27
CA ALA A 476 -12.71 20.55 -6.14
C ALA A 476 -12.21 21.98 -6.42
N ILE A 477 -13.13 22.92 -6.67
CA ILE A 477 -12.82 24.35 -6.84
C ILE A 477 -12.22 24.91 -5.55
N LEU A 478 -12.87 24.66 -4.41
CA LEU A 478 -12.39 25.07 -3.09
C LEU A 478 -10.96 24.57 -2.85
N PHE A 479 -10.70 23.28 -3.13
CA PHE A 479 -9.38 22.70 -2.97
C PHE A 479 -8.34 23.35 -3.88
N LYS A 480 -8.65 23.50 -5.18
CA LYS A 480 -7.70 24.07 -6.16
C LYS A 480 -7.39 25.54 -5.87
N GLU A 481 -8.37 26.34 -5.44
CA GLU A 481 -8.15 27.74 -5.11
C GLU A 481 -7.35 27.89 -3.81
N ILE A 482 -7.64 27.09 -2.77
CA ILE A 482 -6.80 27.06 -1.56
C ILE A 482 -5.38 26.60 -1.88
N ASP A 483 -5.20 25.57 -2.72
CA ASP A 483 -3.86 25.11 -3.14
C ASP A 483 -3.06 26.22 -3.83
N LYS A 484 -3.67 26.92 -4.80
CA LYS A 484 -3.06 28.08 -5.46
C LYS A 484 -2.68 29.16 -4.45
N HIS A 485 -3.56 29.42 -3.48
CA HIS A 485 -3.35 30.47 -2.50
C HIS A 485 -2.21 30.13 -1.53
N VAL A 486 -2.23 28.94 -0.93
CA VAL A 486 -1.17 28.44 -0.04
C VAL A 486 0.18 28.41 -0.77
N ASN A 487 0.19 28.00 -2.05
CA ASN A 487 1.40 27.97 -2.85
C ASN A 487 2.08 29.34 -2.98
N ARG A 488 1.30 30.43 -3.07
CA ARG A 488 1.84 31.81 -3.15
C ARG A 488 2.55 32.24 -1.86
N LYS A 489 2.19 31.66 -0.71
CA LYS A 489 2.81 31.96 0.59
C LYS A 489 4.18 31.26 0.77
N LYS A 490 4.60 30.40 -0.16
CA LYS A 490 5.92 29.72 -0.18
C LYS A 490 6.27 28.96 1.10
N LEU A 491 5.30 28.30 1.72
CA LEU A 491 5.41 27.58 3.00
C LEU A 491 6.19 26.24 2.93
N GLY A 492 7.00 26.02 1.89
CA GLY A 492 7.80 24.80 1.72
C GLY A 492 7.00 23.54 1.39
N GLY A 493 7.50 22.37 1.85
CA GLY A 493 7.01 21.04 1.50
C GLY A 493 5.65 20.62 2.10
N TYR A 494 5.06 21.45 2.97
CA TYR A 494 3.84 21.11 3.73
C TYR A 494 2.54 21.62 3.10
N LYS A 495 2.61 22.05 1.83
CA LYS A 495 1.46 22.60 1.08
C LYS A 495 0.25 21.66 1.12
N ALA A 496 0.44 20.38 0.81
CA ALA A 496 -0.65 19.42 0.73
C ALA A 496 -1.37 19.24 2.08
N ASN A 497 -0.62 19.26 3.19
CA ASN A 497 -1.17 19.23 4.53
C ASN A 497 -2.01 20.48 4.79
N MET A 498 -1.42 21.67 4.59
CA MET A 498 -2.10 22.96 4.78
C MET A 498 -3.44 23.04 4.06
N VAL A 499 -3.49 22.68 2.78
CA VAL A 499 -4.73 22.73 1.99
C VAL A 499 -5.82 21.86 2.61
N SER A 500 -5.49 20.62 2.99
CA SER A 500 -6.46 19.71 3.59
C SER A 500 -6.95 20.19 4.96
N TYR A 501 -6.05 20.71 5.80
CA TYR A 501 -6.38 21.25 7.12
C TYR A 501 -7.27 22.51 7.03
N ILE A 502 -7.01 23.42 6.09
CA ILE A 502 -7.84 24.62 5.88
C ILE A 502 -9.26 24.23 5.45
N ILE A 503 -9.40 23.31 4.49
CA ILE A 503 -10.72 22.83 4.04
C ILE A 503 -11.47 22.14 5.18
N SER A 504 -10.76 21.30 5.95
CA SER A 504 -11.33 20.61 7.11
C SER A 504 -11.81 21.60 8.16
N LEU A 505 -11.04 22.67 8.41
CA LEU A 505 -11.42 23.72 9.36
C LEU A 505 -12.63 24.52 8.88
N LEU A 506 -12.70 24.86 7.59
CA LEU A 506 -13.88 25.50 7.01
C LEU A 506 -15.12 24.59 7.14
N SER A 507 -14.99 23.31 6.80
CA SER A 507 -16.05 22.31 6.98
C SER A 507 -16.49 22.22 8.45
N TYR A 508 -15.55 22.18 9.38
CA TYR A 508 -15.82 22.11 10.81
C TYR A 508 -16.54 23.35 11.33
N LYS A 509 -16.02 24.55 11.02
CA LYS A 509 -16.57 25.83 11.49
C LYS A 509 -17.93 26.16 10.89
N THR A 510 -18.18 25.73 9.66
CA THR A 510 -19.49 25.86 9.01
C THR A 510 -20.44 24.70 9.32
N GLN A 511 -20.01 23.69 10.09
CA GLN A 511 -20.75 22.44 10.29
C GLN A 511 -21.21 21.79 8.97
N LYS A 512 -20.35 21.85 7.94
CA LYS A 512 -20.61 21.40 6.56
C LYS A 512 -21.73 22.17 5.83
N LYS A 513 -22.11 23.35 6.30
CA LYS A 513 -23.16 24.20 5.70
C LYS A 513 -22.62 25.32 4.80
N LEU A 514 -21.34 25.30 4.43
CA LEU A 514 -20.82 26.22 3.41
C LEU A 514 -21.65 26.08 2.13
N ASP A 515 -22.02 27.20 1.52
CA ASP A 515 -22.84 27.24 0.32
C ASP A 515 -22.06 26.73 -0.91
N LEU A 516 -22.08 25.40 -1.10
CA LEU A 516 -21.43 24.73 -2.22
C LEU A 516 -22.16 24.98 -3.55
N ASP A 517 -23.47 25.24 -3.50
CA ASP A 517 -24.29 25.52 -4.69
C ASP A 517 -23.80 26.82 -5.34
N LYS A 518 -23.60 27.88 -4.55
CA LYS A 518 -23.04 29.16 -5.02
C LYS A 518 -21.63 29.02 -5.60
N ILE A 519 -20.78 28.16 -5.03
CA ILE A 519 -19.43 27.89 -5.56
C ILE A 519 -19.51 27.17 -6.91
N TRP A 520 -20.41 26.18 -7.04
CA TRP A 520 -20.67 25.50 -8.31
C TRP A 520 -21.23 26.46 -9.36
N GLU A 521 -22.27 27.23 -9.04
CA GLU A 521 -22.90 28.16 -9.98
C GLU A 521 -21.92 29.21 -10.50
N LYS A 522 -21.06 29.75 -9.64
CA LYS A 522 -20.09 30.80 -10.01
C LYS A 522 -18.75 30.23 -10.51
N GLN A 523 -18.50 28.95 -10.31
CA GLN A 523 -17.22 28.27 -10.55
C GLN A 523 -16.00 28.97 -9.92
N MET A 524 -16.21 29.70 -8.83
CA MET A 524 -15.18 30.45 -8.13
C MET A 524 -15.56 30.68 -6.68
N LEU A 525 -14.58 31.02 -5.85
CA LEU A 525 -14.83 31.45 -4.48
C LEU A 525 -15.31 32.90 -4.46
N SER A 526 -16.17 33.25 -3.51
CA SER A 526 -16.52 34.65 -3.27
C SER A 526 -15.30 35.41 -2.74
N GLU A 527 -15.28 36.73 -2.92
CA GLU A 527 -14.21 37.59 -2.38
C GLU A 527 -14.13 37.49 -0.85
N ASN A 528 -15.27 37.35 -0.18
CA ASN A 528 -15.33 37.20 1.27
C ASN A 528 -14.74 35.86 1.73
N LEU A 529 -15.07 34.75 1.06
CA LEU A 529 -14.46 33.45 1.34
C LEU A 529 -12.95 33.46 1.08
N PHE A 530 -12.48 34.19 0.06
CA PHE A 530 -11.04 34.36 -0.17
C PHE A 530 -10.34 35.08 0.99
N LYS A 531 -10.93 36.16 1.51
CA LYS A 531 -10.41 36.88 2.69
C LYS A 531 -10.37 35.98 3.93
N ILE A 532 -11.43 35.21 4.16
CA ILE A 532 -11.50 34.23 5.25
C ILE A 532 -10.36 33.21 5.14
N ILE A 533 -10.11 32.66 3.95
CA ILE A 533 -9.01 31.71 3.72
C ILE A 533 -7.66 32.38 4.03
N ASP A 534 -7.47 33.64 3.63
CA ASP A 534 -6.27 34.42 3.93
C ASP A 534 -6.01 34.56 5.44
N GLU A 535 -7.06 34.74 6.24
CA GLU A 535 -6.99 34.81 7.71
C GLU A 535 -6.73 33.44 8.37
N ILE A 536 -7.27 32.36 7.80
CA ILE A 536 -7.09 31.00 8.33
C ILE A 536 -5.66 30.50 8.10
N ILE A 537 -5.01 30.88 7.00
CA ILE A 537 -3.69 30.36 6.61
C ILE A 537 -2.64 30.55 7.73
N PRO A 538 -2.42 31.76 8.29
CA PRO A 538 -1.45 31.95 9.38
C PRO A 538 -1.77 31.11 10.62
N TYR A 539 -3.06 30.97 10.97
CA TYR A 539 -3.49 30.20 12.13
C TYR A 539 -3.20 28.70 11.98
N VAL A 540 -3.55 28.11 10.84
CA VAL A 540 -3.27 26.69 10.58
C VAL A 540 -1.75 26.48 10.49
N TRP A 541 -1.02 27.41 9.87
CA TRP A 541 0.44 27.34 9.77
C TRP A 541 1.11 27.32 11.14
N GLU A 542 0.72 28.19 12.07
CA GLU A 542 1.23 28.21 13.45
C GLU A 542 1.05 26.86 14.14
N LYS A 543 -0.15 26.27 14.00
CA LYS A 543 -0.51 25.01 14.64
C LYS A 543 0.25 23.80 14.10
N ILE A 544 0.37 23.69 12.78
CA ILE A 544 1.13 22.57 12.22
C ILE A 544 2.64 22.69 12.46
N ASN A 545 3.16 23.90 12.68
CA ASN A 545 4.58 24.14 13.02
C ASN A 545 4.88 24.08 14.51
N THR A 546 3.88 23.80 15.35
CA THR A 546 4.07 23.65 16.80
C THR A 546 3.63 22.27 17.25
N PRO A 547 4.37 21.18 16.88
CA PRO A 547 4.07 19.84 17.37
C PRO A 547 4.15 19.79 18.90
N GLU A 548 3.28 18.98 19.53
CA GLU A 548 3.27 18.80 20.99
C GLU A 548 4.59 18.21 21.52
N LYS A 549 5.22 17.34 20.74
CA LYS A 549 6.54 16.78 21.06
C LYS A 549 7.63 17.59 20.34
N LYS A 550 8.51 18.22 21.14
CA LYS A 550 9.66 18.99 20.63
C LYS A 550 10.55 18.11 19.76
N GLY A 551 10.87 18.57 18.54
CA GLY A 551 11.70 17.84 17.57
C GLY A 551 10.94 16.91 16.60
N MET A 552 9.62 16.76 16.74
CA MET A 552 8.81 15.98 15.79
C MET A 552 8.79 16.62 14.40
N ASN A 553 8.93 15.81 13.35
CA ASN A 553 8.77 16.27 11.98
C ASN A 553 7.32 16.74 11.71
N ILE A 554 7.15 17.91 11.10
CA ILE A 554 5.83 18.50 10.79
C ILE A 554 4.97 17.57 9.94
N GLY A 555 5.57 16.87 8.98
CA GLY A 555 4.87 15.91 8.11
C GLY A 555 4.31 14.72 8.88
N GLU A 556 5.05 14.20 9.88
CA GLU A 556 4.55 13.15 10.77
C GLU A 556 3.51 13.67 11.76
N TRP A 557 3.69 14.90 12.26
CA TRP A 557 2.70 15.56 13.11
C TRP A 557 1.35 15.70 12.40
N CYS A 558 1.36 16.17 11.15
CA CYS A 558 0.15 16.34 10.35
C CYS A 558 -0.61 15.04 10.09
N LYS A 559 -0.01 13.86 10.25
CA LYS A 559 -0.66 12.54 10.08
C LYS A 559 -1.40 12.04 11.31
N LYS A 560 -1.29 12.76 12.44
CA LYS A 560 -1.92 12.40 13.71
C LYS A 560 -3.22 13.16 13.92
N ILE A 561 -4.19 12.50 14.57
CA ILE A 561 -5.45 13.13 14.97
C ILE A 561 -5.22 14.28 15.95
N ASP A 562 -4.19 14.18 16.79
CA ASP A 562 -3.84 15.20 17.79
C ASP A 562 -3.53 16.56 17.14
N CYS A 563 -2.89 16.56 15.95
CA CYS A 563 -2.66 17.77 15.17
C CYS A 563 -3.99 18.45 14.78
N TRP A 564 -4.96 17.66 14.34
CA TRP A 564 -6.31 18.16 14.05
C TRP A 564 -7.02 18.70 15.30
N ASN A 565 -6.96 17.96 16.41
CA ASN A 565 -7.55 18.40 17.67
C ASN A 565 -6.96 19.74 18.14
N SER A 566 -5.64 19.94 18.01
CA SER A 566 -4.95 21.18 18.40
C SER A 566 -5.45 22.43 17.67
N ILE A 567 -6.06 22.27 16.50
CA ILE A 567 -6.65 23.32 15.66
C ILE A 567 -8.12 23.55 16.03
N THR A 568 -8.86 22.49 16.42
CA THR A 568 -10.29 22.62 16.75
C THR A 568 -10.59 22.99 18.19
N GLU A 569 -9.69 22.69 19.14
CA GLU A 569 -9.89 22.92 20.58
C GLU A 569 -9.77 24.39 21.00
N LYS A 570 -8.93 25.18 20.32
CA LYS A 570 -8.74 26.60 20.66
C LYS A 570 -9.82 27.43 19.98
N TYR A 571 -10.50 28.30 20.76
CA TYR A 571 -11.44 29.26 20.18
C TYR A 571 -10.71 30.15 19.16
N PHE A 572 -11.14 30.04 17.91
CA PHE A 572 -10.70 30.83 16.77
C PHE A 572 -11.96 31.28 16.03
N GLU A 573 -12.23 32.58 16.12
CA GLU A 573 -13.40 33.21 15.50
C GLU A 573 -13.04 33.67 14.10
N ILE A 574 -13.89 33.35 13.13
CA ILE A 574 -13.71 33.69 11.73
C ILE A 574 -14.84 34.64 11.36
N LYS A 575 -14.53 35.93 11.29
CA LYS A 575 -15.52 36.96 11.02
C LYS A 575 -16.02 36.86 9.58
N GLY A 576 -17.33 37.02 9.38
CA GLY A 576 -17.93 37.02 8.06
C GLY A 576 -18.12 35.65 7.44
N LEU A 577 -17.80 34.56 8.16
CA LEU A 577 -18.06 33.19 7.72
C LEU A 577 -19.56 32.90 7.62
N GLU A 578 -20.36 33.55 8.47
CA GLU A 578 -21.83 33.47 8.48
C GLU A 578 -22.48 33.89 7.15
N TYR A 579 -21.81 34.72 6.33
CA TYR A 579 -22.31 35.14 5.01
C TYR A 579 -22.04 34.12 3.89
N GLU A 580 -21.22 33.09 4.16
CA GLU A 580 -20.93 31.99 3.22
C GLU A 580 -21.65 30.69 3.59
N ILE A 581 -22.42 30.71 4.67
CA ILE A 581 -23.25 29.59 5.09
C ILE A 581 -24.62 29.71 4.43
N LYS A 582 -25.12 28.59 3.90
CA LYS A 582 -26.48 28.51 3.35
C LYS A 582 -27.48 28.80 4.48
N LYS A 583 -28.39 29.76 4.27
CA LYS A 583 -29.40 30.11 5.29
C LYS A 583 -30.42 28.97 5.39
N GLU A 584 -30.91 28.68 6.59
CA GLU A 584 -31.90 27.61 6.82
C GLU A 584 -33.21 27.80 6.00
N SER A 585 -33.46 29.00 5.47
CA SER A 585 -34.57 29.27 4.53
C SER A 585 -34.38 28.65 3.14
N ASP A 586 -33.16 28.29 2.77
CA ASP A 586 -32.79 27.81 1.44
C ASP A 586 -32.69 26.26 1.37
N ASP A 587 -32.94 25.57 2.49
CA ASP A 587 -32.92 24.11 2.63
C ASP A 587 -34.32 23.46 2.50
N ILE A 588 -35.18 24.02 1.66
CA ILE A 588 -36.43 23.35 1.26
C ILE A 588 -36.16 22.51 0.00
N ASN A 589 -35.30 21.49 0.15
CA ASN A 589 -35.15 20.21 -0.60
C ASN A 589 -33.73 19.67 -0.33
N GLU A 590 -33.43 18.41 -0.02
CA GLU A 590 -34.13 17.13 0.01
C GLU A 590 -33.33 16.15 0.90
N ASN A 591 -34.02 15.20 1.51
CA ASN A 591 -33.53 13.86 1.89
C ASN A 591 -32.38 13.69 2.90
N SER A 592 -32.64 14.02 4.16
CA SER A 592 -32.51 13.09 5.31
C SER A 592 -32.64 13.86 6.63
N GLN A 593 -33.88 14.13 7.07
CA GLN A 593 -34.14 14.63 8.42
C GLN A 593 -34.98 13.60 9.15
N GLU A 594 -34.46 13.08 10.26
CA GLU A 594 -35.29 12.35 11.21
C GLU A 594 -36.37 13.29 11.73
N TYR A 595 -37.62 13.04 11.34
CA TYR A 595 -38.77 13.80 11.80
C TYR A 595 -38.92 13.70 13.32
N THR A 596 -39.17 14.84 13.97
CA THR A 596 -39.53 14.86 15.39
C THR A 596 -40.85 14.11 15.63
N LEU A 597 -41.13 13.68 16.86
CA LEU A 597 -42.36 12.94 17.21
C LEU A 597 -43.64 13.68 16.79
N ALA A 598 -43.66 15.01 16.87
CA ALA A 598 -44.79 15.83 16.43
C ALA A 598 -44.96 15.83 14.91
N GLU A 599 -43.86 15.75 14.16
CA GLU A 599 -43.86 15.74 12.70
C GLU A 599 -44.26 14.38 12.14
N LYS A 600 -43.82 13.29 12.78
CA LYS A 600 -44.29 11.92 12.49
C LYS A 600 -45.80 11.80 12.73
N LYS A 601 -46.28 12.29 13.87
CA LYS A 601 -47.73 12.29 14.17
C LYS A 601 -48.54 13.05 13.12
N LEU A 602 -48.07 14.22 12.67
CA LEU A 602 -48.76 14.99 11.62
C LEU A 602 -48.81 14.23 10.29
N VAL A 603 -47.72 13.53 9.93
CA VAL A 603 -47.67 12.68 8.73
C VAL A 603 -48.68 11.54 8.83
N ASP A 604 -48.71 10.85 9.98
CA ASP A 604 -49.63 9.72 10.21
C ASP A 604 -51.10 10.19 10.20
N ASP A 605 -51.41 11.28 10.91
CA ASP A 605 -52.76 11.85 10.99
C ASP A 605 -53.29 12.23 9.60
N MET A 606 -52.45 12.86 8.75
CA MET A 606 -52.87 13.32 7.41
C MET A 606 -52.87 12.20 6.38
N SER A 607 -51.98 11.21 6.51
CA SER A 607 -51.99 10.01 5.67
C SER A 607 -53.16 9.09 6.00
N GLY A 608 -53.69 9.16 7.24
CA GLY A 608 -54.87 8.43 7.69
C GLY A 608 -56.21 9.07 7.32
N VAL A 609 -56.23 10.28 6.74
CA VAL A 609 -57.47 10.91 6.26
C VAL A 609 -58.01 10.14 5.07
N SER A 610 -59.28 9.72 5.15
CA SER A 610 -59.94 8.92 4.11
C SER A 610 -59.82 9.56 2.71
N PRO A 611 -59.49 8.79 1.67
CA PRO A 611 -59.44 9.28 0.28
C PRO A 611 -60.74 9.96 -0.16
N ILE A 612 -61.88 9.47 0.35
CA ILE A 612 -63.22 9.99 0.06
C ILE A 612 -63.34 11.45 0.51
N ILE A 613 -62.77 11.79 1.66
CA ILE A 613 -62.79 13.16 2.21
C ILE A 613 -62.01 14.09 1.27
N TRP A 614 -60.82 13.68 0.83
CA TRP A 614 -59.98 14.47 -0.07
C TRP A 614 -60.63 14.71 -1.45
N PHE A 615 -61.22 13.68 -2.05
CA PHE A 615 -61.95 13.83 -3.30
C PHE A 615 -63.20 14.70 -3.13
N SER A 616 -63.90 14.57 -1.99
CA SER A 616 -65.07 15.39 -1.67
C SER A 616 -64.70 16.86 -1.50
N ILE A 617 -63.61 17.19 -0.81
CA ILE A 617 -63.09 18.56 -0.68
C ILE A 617 -62.76 19.13 -2.06
N SER A 618 -62.05 18.36 -2.91
CA SER A 618 -61.68 18.82 -4.26
C SER A 618 -62.90 19.12 -5.12
N LYS A 619 -63.90 18.22 -5.11
CA LYS A 619 -65.15 18.38 -5.86
C LYS A 619 -65.99 19.54 -5.33
N TRP A 620 -66.23 19.59 -4.03
CA TRP A 620 -67.01 20.65 -3.38
C TRP A 620 -66.40 22.03 -3.60
N ALA A 621 -65.08 22.17 -3.43
CA ALA A 621 -64.38 23.43 -3.66
C ALA A 621 -64.45 23.87 -5.13
N LYS A 622 -64.44 22.92 -6.08
CA LYS A 622 -64.64 23.20 -7.50
C LYS A 622 -66.06 23.67 -7.82
N GLU A 623 -67.08 22.99 -7.30
CA GLU A 623 -68.49 23.31 -7.56
C GLU A 623 -68.91 24.65 -6.97
N ASN A 624 -68.35 25.03 -5.82
CA ASN A 624 -68.69 26.27 -5.12
C ASN A 624 -67.73 27.43 -5.44
N ASN A 625 -66.76 27.23 -6.35
CA ASN A 625 -65.69 28.19 -6.65
C ASN A 625 -64.90 28.67 -5.41
N LEU A 626 -64.72 27.80 -4.42
CA LEU A 626 -63.98 28.05 -3.20
C LEU A 626 -62.55 27.50 -3.28
N MET A 627 -61.61 28.06 -2.53
CA MET A 627 -60.18 27.69 -2.53
C MET A 627 -59.47 27.91 -3.86
N SER A 628 -58.13 27.96 -3.86
CA SER A 628 -57.36 28.17 -5.09
C SER A 628 -57.38 26.93 -5.99
N PRO A 629 -57.16 27.08 -7.32
CA PRO A 629 -56.99 25.93 -8.21
C PRO A 629 -55.89 24.95 -7.77
N LEU A 630 -54.84 25.47 -7.12
CA LEU A 630 -53.75 24.68 -6.55
C LEU A 630 -54.23 23.84 -5.35
N ASP A 631 -55.02 24.41 -4.45
CA ASP A 631 -55.55 23.67 -3.30
C ASP A 631 -56.53 22.57 -3.75
N ARG A 632 -57.38 22.85 -4.75
CA ARG A 632 -58.30 21.84 -5.31
C ARG A 632 -57.56 20.67 -5.94
N LYS A 633 -56.48 20.95 -6.68
CA LYS A 633 -55.62 19.94 -7.31
C LYS A 633 -54.84 19.14 -6.26
N ALA A 634 -54.32 19.81 -5.23
CA ALA A 634 -53.61 19.17 -4.13
C ALA A 634 -54.52 18.24 -3.32
N ALA A 635 -55.75 18.66 -3.00
CA ALA A 635 -56.75 17.80 -2.36
C ALA A 635 -57.00 16.52 -3.20
N TYR A 636 -57.19 16.63 -4.52
CA TYR A 636 -57.35 15.47 -5.39
C TYR A 636 -56.13 14.53 -5.38
N ASN A 637 -54.92 15.10 -5.38
CA ASN A 637 -53.68 14.34 -5.32
C ASN A 637 -53.50 13.60 -3.98
N PHE A 638 -53.86 14.23 -2.86
CA PHE A 638 -53.84 13.57 -1.54
C PHE A 638 -54.85 12.43 -1.47
N GLY A 639 -56.05 12.61 -2.04
CA GLY A 639 -57.02 11.52 -2.21
C GLY A 639 -56.47 10.37 -3.03
N THR A 640 -55.75 10.66 -4.12
CA THR A 640 -55.12 9.62 -4.96
C THR A 640 -53.98 8.89 -4.24
N ALA A 641 -53.15 9.61 -3.48
CA ALA A 641 -52.04 9.04 -2.71
C ALA A 641 -52.53 8.15 -1.57
N THR A 642 -53.46 8.65 -0.76
CA THR A 642 -54.07 7.89 0.35
C THR A 642 -54.88 6.70 -0.16
N ASN A 643 -55.54 6.79 -1.33
CA ASN A 643 -56.25 5.65 -1.96
C ASN A 643 -55.30 4.52 -2.40
N ARG A 644 -54.01 4.84 -2.59
CA ARG A 644 -52.95 3.88 -2.94
C ARG A 644 -52.14 3.43 -1.72
N ASN A 645 -52.58 3.76 -0.50
CA ASN A 645 -51.85 3.52 0.74
C ASN A 645 -50.42 4.12 0.74
N LEU A 646 -50.20 5.22 0.02
CA LEU A 646 -48.93 5.94 0.03
C LEU A 646 -48.92 6.92 1.20
N GLN A 647 -47.89 6.87 2.04
CA GLN A 647 -47.68 7.89 3.07
C GLN A 647 -47.32 9.24 2.45
N LEU A 648 -47.88 10.31 3.02
CA LEU A 648 -47.56 11.68 2.64
C LEU A 648 -46.20 12.09 3.23
N SER A 649 -45.39 12.84 2.48
CA SER A 649 -44.20 13.48 3.06
C SER A 649 -44.60 14.54 4.09
N PHE A 650 -43.69 14.94 5.00
CA PHE A 650 -44.03 15.96 6.00
C PHE A 650 -44.49 17.31 5.40
N LYS A 651 -43.91 17.73 4.28
CA LYS A 651 -44.38 18.93 3.53
C LYS A 651 -45.80 18.72 3.00
N GLN A 652 -46.08 17.54 2.46
CA GLN A 652 -47.43 17.17 1.98
C GLN A 652 -48.43 17.10 3.14
N ALA A 653 -48.05 16.56 4.29
CA ALA A 653 -48.87 16.49 5.49
C ALA A 653 -49.19 17.89 6.05
N LYS A 654 -48.20 18.80 6.13
CA LYS A 654 -48.45 20.22 6.48
C LYS A 654 -49.44 20.88 5.52
N PHE A 655 -49.32 20.61 4.23
CA PHE A 655 -50.21 21.20 3.23
C PHE A 655 -51.62 20.59 3.27
N ALA A 656 -51.71 19.28 3.44
CA ALA A 656 -52.96 18.57 3.68
C ALA A 656 -53.70 19.15 4.90
N ALA A 657 -53.01 19.30 6.04
CA ALA A 657 -53.59 19.88 7.25
C ALA A 657 -54.13 21.30 7.02
N LYS A 658 -53.41 22.13 6.25
CA LYS A 658 -53.87 23.48 5.87
C LYS A 658 -55.15 23.41 5.02
N ILE A 659 -55.19 22.55 4.00
CA ILE A 659 -56.36 22.40 3.12
C ILE A 659 -57.56 21.90 3.92
N LEU A 660 -57.39 20.94 4.81
CA LEU A 660 -58.46 20.39 5.63
C LEU A 660 -59.03 21.43 6.61
N ARG A 661 -58.16 22.24 7.23
CA ARG A 661 -58.57 23.36 8.08
C ARG A 661 -59.34 24.42 7.27
N GLN A 662 -58.79 24.82 6.12
CA GLN A 662 -59.41 25.83 5.25
C GLN A 662 -60.76 25.36 4.71
N ALA A 663 -60.89 24.08 4.34
CA ALA A 663 -62.17 23.51 3.91
C ALA A 663 -63.22 23.59 5.04
N LYS A 664 -62.84 23.25 6.29
CA LYS A 664 -63.73 23.37 7.46
C LYS A 664 -64.14 24.82 7.74
N GLU A 665 -63.19 25.77 7.70
CA GLU A 665 -63.47 27.20 7.87
C GLU A 665 -64.42 27.75 6.81
N LEU A 666 -64.33 27.24 5.57
CA LEU A 666 -65.20 27.60 4.46
C LEU A 666 -66.53 26.81 4.42
N GLY A 667 -66.82 26.00 5.45
CA GLY A 667 -68.11 25.35 5.62
C GLY A 667 -68.23 23.96 4.99
N PHE A 668 -67.14 23.30 4.62
CA PHE A 668 -67.16 21.89 4.24
C PHE A 668 -67.58 21.02 5.43
N LYS A 669 -68.67 20.26 5.27
CA LYS A 669 -69.13 19.28 6.25
C LYS A 669 -68.74 17.89 5.77
N ASP A 670 -67.99 17.15 6.58
CA ASP A 670 -67.60 15.78 6.29
C ASP A 670 -68.86 14.93 6.03
N TRP A 671 -68.92 14.25 4.89
CA TRP A 671 -70.03 13.38 4.50
C TRP A 671 -70.03 12.03 5.24
N SER A 672 -69.57 12.02 6.50
CA SER A 672 -69.50 10.84 7.37
C SER A 672 -70.47 10.90 8.57
N GLU A 673 -71.40 11.86 8.61
CA GLU A 673 -72.56 11.82 9.52
C GLU A 673 -73.87 11.50 8.77
N LYS A 674 -73.84 10.45 7.94
CA LYS A 674 -75.04 9.71 7.54
C LYS A 674 -74.77 8.21 7.52
#